data_AF-A0A3B9FYI1-F1
#
_entry.id   AF-A0A3B9FYI1-F1
#
_cell.length_a   1.000
_cell.length_b   1.000
_cell.length_c   1.000
_cell.angle_alpha   90.00
_cell.angle_beta   90.00
_cell.angle_gamma   90.00
#
_symmetry.space_group_name_H-M   'P 1'
#
loop_
_entity.id
_entity.type
_entity.pdbx_description
1 polymer ?
#
loop_
_entity_poly.entity_id
_entity_poly.type
_entity_poly.pdbx_seq_one_letter_code
_entity_poly.pdbx_strand_id
1 'polypeptide(L)'
;MDKEFTVTLTQEEYDSTGNGQVGKILSKVFGFSRKEISRLKFQGEILYEGKKVHVNEHIPVSGTITAVFHEPDAENKQAPGFEPSIVYEDDDLIIVNKPAGMPVHAGHGHLDDSLGDALAGWYASKGENFTVRVIGRLDSDVSGLVIYAKNQPSAARLSRQRADGILKKQYAALVSGHFAEKEGVIELPIAKTDGSVRRTVSDEGKEAQTSYSLVRAFTVGGSPVSLLHLVLKTGRTHQIRTHLSALSHPLLGDDLYDGDCTLIKRPALHCARVQCISPFTNQEINVEAEIPADMEAVINAADAETTVMPAAVSETRQKSSAGRFVPWLLAAAFCVWGGMRIHETLPPTAAGLHEIFAETQKANAEEITVEYGSDPDLLSYLKTSYGTASLVKGIDTEQTGHTYAQYELSALSAGNQTVTETGLLKVLVNDTQKPVIELKQDYVSVPLNEEYDIVDNIVMVSDPVDGELSFSELPEKNSYTVESDVNTARAGVYHVTVHAEDKNSLTSSVSWPVTVERFSLADQSHDKADLARIALSGNHLMLEVGDPFEITDVLLAVTDKNNTPLKQSDELSPGTYMIRGSVTTEKAGINSLMISAMNEDGDITMASSTIQVGTDEEVMQASGVMPGSPYGQIYLFLTSDMGLNRAAACGILANMARESGFNPSADNAGLYHGLCQWGGGRLTNLYNWCWQNGYDPETIEGQLHFLELELNGSYRGVLEQLRTIENTADGAYHAAAVFEMQFEGSPSLHEGTCAAAAQYFQQ
;
A
#
# COMPACT_ATOMS: atom_id res chain seq x y z
N MET A 1 -0.55 25.41 12.15
CA MET A 1 -0.64 26.12 13.43
C MET A 1 -1.41 25.26 14.40
N ASP A 2 -0.78 24.90 15.51
CA ASP A 2 -1.41 24.09 16.56
C ASP A 2 -2.68 24.76 17.08
N LYS A 3 -3.70 23.95 17.36
CA LYS A 3 -4.97 24.46 17.90
C LYS A 3 -5.04 24.18 19.39
N GLU A 4 -4.89 25.24 20.17
CA GLU A 4 -5.02 25.21 21.62
C GLU A 4 -6.44 25.54 22.07
N PHE A 5 -6.92 24.83 23.08
CA PHE A 5 -8.17 25.11 23.78
C PHE A 5 -7.87 25.20 25.27
N THR A 6 -8.20 26.31 25.91
CA THR A 6 -7.90 26.54 27.33
C THR A 6 -9.18 26.87 28.10
N VAL A 7 -9.41 26.17 29.21
CA VAL A 7 -10.55 26.38 30.12
C VAL A 7 -10.06 26.39 31.56
N THR A 8 -10.46 27.41 32.33
CA THR A 8 -10.35 27.41 33.80
C THR A 8 -11.61 26.78 34.37
N LEU A 9 -11.46 25.70 35.12
CA LEU A 9 -12.61 24.93 35.61
C LEU A 9 -13.39 25.68 36.70
N THR A 10 -14.73 25.65 36.59
CA THR A 10 -15.61 25.99 37.70
C THR A 10 -15.84 24.77 38.62
N GLN A 11 -16.30 25.04 39.85
CA GLN A 11 -16.68 23.99 40.80
C GLN A 11 -17.76 23.06 40.24
N GLU A 12 -18.75 23.61 39.54
CA GLU A 12 -19.86 22.85 38.95
C GLU A 12 -19.37 21.90 37.83
N GLU A 13 -18.49 22.36 36.95
CA GLU A 13 -17.89 21.54 35.89
C GLU A 13 -17.01 20.42 36.47
N TYR A 14 -16.19 20.74 37.48
CA TYR A 14 -15.35 19.76 38.19
C TYR A 14 -16.19 18.66 38.87
N ASP A 15 -17.28 19.02 39.56
CA ASP A 15 -18.16 18.05 40.21
C ASP A 15 -18.89 17.20 39.14
N SER A 16 -19.36 17.83 38.06
CA SER A 16 -20.04 17.13 36.94
C SER A 16 -19.15 16.11 36.21
N THR A 17 -17.83 16.27 36.28
CA THR A 17 -16.83 15.41 35.63
C THR A 17 -16.33 14.29 36.55
N GLY A 18 -16.99 14.08 37.70
CA GLY A 18 -16.65 13.00 38.63
C GLY A 18 -15.36 13.31 39.38
N ASN A 19 -15.32 14.48 40.04
CA ASN A 19 -14.17 15.01 40.77
C ASN A 19 -12.96 15.26 39.85
N GLY A 20 -13.19 15.92 38.72
CA GLY A 20 -12.12 16.44 37.86
C GLY A 20 -11.37 15.39 37.01
N GLN A 21 -12.00 14.29 36.62
CA GLN A 21 -11.38 13.32 35.71
C GLN A 21 -11.12 13.95 34.32
N VAL A 22 -9.86 13.99 33.89
CA VAL A 22 -9.41 14.71 32.67
C VAL A 22 -10.21 14.30 31.42
N GLY A 23 -10.40 13.01 31.16
CA GLY A 23 -11.18 12.54 30.01
C GLY A 23 -12.68 12.90 30.06
N LYS A 24 -13.25 13.08 31.26
CA LYS A 24 -14.62 13.60 31.42
C LYS A 24 -14.67 15.11 31.24
N ILE A 25 -13.65 15.85 31.65
CA ILE A 25 -13.50 17.28 31.37
C ILE A 25 -13.44 17.51 29.85
N LEU A 26 -12.55 16.81 29.15
CA LEU A 26 -12.42 16.93 27.69
C LEU A 26 -13.73 16.57 26.95
N SER A 27 -14.54 15.64 27.45
CA SER A 27 -15.81 15.27 26.80
C SER A 27 -16.99 16.16 27.20
N LYS A 28 -17.12 16.57 28.46
CA LYS A 28 -18.28 17.34 28.96
C LYS A 28 -18.10 18.86 28.89
N VAL A 29 -16.88 19.35 29.15
CA VAL A 29 -16.58 20.79 29.23
C VAL A 29 -16.10 21.29 27.87
N PHE A 30 -15.13 20.61 27.25
CA PHE A 30 -14.62 20.95 25.91
C PHE A 30 -15.51 20.44 24.77
N GLY A 31 -16.45 19.54 25.05
CA GLY A 31 -17.31 18.95 24.02
C GLY A 31 -16.54 18.13 22.97
N PHE A 32 -15.40 17.52 23.33
CA PHE A 32 -14.64 16.66 22.43
C PHE A 32 -15.23 15.25 22.38
N SER A 33 -15.37 14.73 21.17
CA SER A 33 -15.77 13.34 20.93
C SER A 33 -14.66 12.36 21.32
N ARG A 34 -15.01 11.08 21.49
CA ARG A 34 -14.03 10.02 21.81
C ARG A 34 -12.85 9.97 20.81
N LYS A 35 -13.09 10.27 19.52
CA LYS A 35 -12.03 10.31 18.50
C LYS A 35 -11.08 11.49 18.70
N GLU A 36 -11.59 12.68 19.04
CA GLU A 36 -10.77 13.86 19.36
C GLU A 36 -9.95 13.64 20.64
N ILE A 37 -10.55 13.05 21.69
CA ILE A 37 -9.84 12.71 22.94
C ILE A 37 -8.76 11.65 22.69
N SER A 38 -9.04 10.64 21.85
CA SER A 38 -8.04 9.64 21.44
C SER A 38 -6.89 10.31 20.68
N ARG A 39 -7.18 11.25 19.76
CA ARG A 39 -6.15 12.02 19.06
C ARG A 39 -5.31 12.87 20.00
N LEU A 40 -5.90 13.59 20.96
CA LEU A 40 -5.15 14.33 22.00
C LEU A 40 -4.24 13.41 22.83
N LYS A 41 -4.66 12.17 23.12
CA LYS A 41 -3.84 11.20 23.87
C LYS A 41 -2.56 10.78 23.12
N PHE A 42 -2.61 10.65 21.80
CA PHE A 42 -1.53 10.05 21.01
C PHE A 42 -0.76 11.04 20.11
N GLN A 43 -1.37 12.16 19.72
CA GLN A 43 -0.85 13.12 18.72
C GLN A 43 -0.97 14.58 19.18
N GLY A 44 -1.29 14.81 20.45
CA GLY A 44 -1.43 16.15 21.05
C GLY A 44 -0.93 16.19 22.48
N GLU A 45 -1.25 17.28 23.17
CA GLU A 45 -0.99 17.42 24.61
C GLU A 45 -2.23 17.82 25.39
N ILE A 46 -2.24 17.43 26.66
CA ILE A 46 -3.22 17.87 27.64
C ILE A 46 -2.41 18.37 28.83
N LEU A 47 -2.55 19.65 29.15
CA LEU A 47 -1.76 20.36 30.16
C LEU A 47 -2.69 20.84 31.27
N TYR A 48 -2.34 20.63 32.53
CA TYR A 48 -2.98 21.25 33.69
C TYR A 48 -1.97 22.17 34.37
N GLU A 49 -2.28 23.47 34.49
CA GLU A 49 -1.35 24.50 34.99
C GLU A 49 0.03 24.43 34.29
N GLY A 50 0.01 24.19 32.97
CA GLY A 50 1.20 24.05 32.13
C GLY A 50 1.95 22.71 32.25
N LYS A 51 1.45 21.73 33.01
CA LYS A 51 2.07 20.40 33.17
C LYS A 51 1.28 19.32 32.46
N LYS A 52 1.96 18.44 31.71
CA LYS A 52 1.33 17.35 30.97
C LYS A 52 0.61 16.37 31.91
N VAL A 53 -0.63 16.02 31.56
CA VAL A 53 -1.52 15.08 32.29
C VAL A 53 -2.20 14.12 31.31
N HIS A 54 -2.61 12.95 31.78
CA HIS A 54 -3.27 11.93 30.98
C HIS A 54 -4.79 11.88 31.22
N VAL A 55 -5.53 11.37 30.22
CA VAL A 55 -7.01 11.30 30.22
C VAL A 55 -7.65 10.54 31.40
N ASN A 56 -6.88 9.69 32.09
CA ASN A 56 -7.36 8.92 33.23
C ASN A 56 -7.10 9.59 34.59
N GLU A 57 -6.28 10.65 34.62
CA GLU A 57 -5.95 11.38 35.85
C GLU A 57 -7.13 12.24 36.34
N HIS A 58 -7.06 12.63 37.62
CA HIS A 58 -8.00 13.55 38.24
C HIS A 58 -7.22 14.79 38.70
N ILE A 59 -7.64 15.97 38.22
CA ILE A 59 -6.95 17.25 38.48
C ILE A 59 -7.76 18.10 39.49
N PRO A 60 -7.12 18.89 40.37
CA PRO A 60 -7.82 19.73 41.34
C PRO A 60 -8.79 20.74 40.71
N VAL A 61 -9.83 21.12 41.46
CA VAL A 61 -10.93 21.98 41.00
C VAL A 61 -10.54 23.38 40.54
N SER A 62 -9.50 23.96 41.12
CA SER A 62 -9.14 25.38 40.93
C SER A 62 -7.92 25.53 40.02
N GLY A 63 -8.03 25.08 38.78
CA GLY A 63 -6.94 25.20 37.81
C GLY A 63 -7.40 25.20 36.35
N THR A 64 -6.45 25.58 35.51
CA THR A 64 -6.58 25.76 34.08
C THR A 64 -6.08 24.53 33.35
N ILE A 65 -6.92 23.98 32.49
CA ILE A 65 -6.57 22.87 31.61
C ILE A 65 -6.53 23.35 30.15
N THR A 66 -5.48 22.97 29.44
CA THR A 66 -5.24 23.29 28.04
C THR A 66 -5.12 22.00 27.24
N ALA A 67 -5.82 21.89 26.11
CA ALA A 67 -5.70 20.81 25.15
C ALA A 67 -5.09 21.35 23.85
N VAL A 68 -3.98 20.76 23.42
CA VAL A 68 -3.20 21.17 22.24
C VAL A 68 -3.31 20.09 21.18
N PHE A 69 -3.89 20.42 20.03
CA PHE A 69 -3.81 19.60 18.82
C PHE A 69 -2.64 20.08 17.97
N HIS A 70 -1.60 19.26 17.86
CA HIS A 70 -0.49 19.56 16.96
C HIS A 70 -0.91 19.42 15.50
N GLU A 71 -0.50 20.39 14.68
CA GLU A 71 -0.59 20.29 13.22
C GLU A 71 0.75 19.80 12.66
N PRO A 72 0.77 18.88 11.68
CA PRO A 72 2.01 18.58 10.96
C PRO A 72 2.49 19.83 10.22
N ASP A 73 3.82 19.94 10.05
CA ASP A 73 4.43 21.04 9.30
C ASP A 73 3.81 21.14 7.91
N ALA A 74 3.36 22.34 7.57
CA ALA A 74 2.75 22.61 6.28
C ALA A 74 3.82 22.70 5.20
N GLU A 75 3.65 21.92 4.12
CA GLU A 75 4.53 21.92 2.95
C GLU A 75 4.74 23.35 2.44
N ASN A 76 6.00 23.70 2.20
CA ASN A 76 6.39 25.06 1.85
C ASN A 76 6.10 25.36 0.37
N LYS A 77 4.82 25.47 0.03
CA LYS A 77 4.32 25.71 -1.34
C LYS A 77 4.58 27.15 -1.74
N GLN A 78 5.18 27.33 -2.93
CA GLN A 78 5.41 28.67 -3.47
C GLN A 78 4.08 29.36 -3.74
N ALA A 79 3.98 30.64 -3.37
CA ALA A 79 2.79 31.45 -3.62
C ALA A 79 2.50 31.56 -5.12
N PRO A 80 1.38 31.00 -5.63
CA PRO A 80 0.93 31.29 -6.98
C PRO A 80 0.54 32.78 -7.04
N GLY A 81 0.66 33.40 -8.20
CA GLY A 81 0.31 34.82 -8.42
C GLY A 81 -1.20 35.12 -8.40
N PHE A 82 -1.98 34.39 -7.60
CA PHE A 82 -3.42 34.45 -7.50
C PHE A 82 -3.84 34.94 -6.10
N GLU A 83 -4.62 36.01 -6.04
CA GLU A 83 -5.20 36.51 -4.80
C GLU A 83 -6.58 35.88 -4.56
N PRO A 84 -6.77 35.06 -3.51
CA PRO A 84 -8.04 34.41 -3.24
C PRO A 84 -9.10 35.41 -2.74
N SER A 85 -10.29 35.34 -3.32
CA SER A 85 -11.45 36.15 -2.93
C SER A 85 -12.07 35.61 -1.63
N ILE A 86 -11.46 35.92 -0.48
CA ILE A 86 -11.96 35.52 0.84
C ILE A 86 -13.21 36.34 1.20
N VAL A 87 -14.31 35.64 1.46
CA VAL A 87 -15.62 36.23 1.82
C VAL A 87 -15.86 36.16 3.33
N TYR A 88 -15.30 35.15 4.00
CA TYR A 88 -15.32 35.00 5.45
C TYR A 88 -14.06 34.28 5.94
N GLU A 89 -13.55 34.67 7.10
CA GLU A 89 -12.43 34.01 7.78
C GLU A 89 -12.59 34.15 9.30
N ASP A 90 -12.30 33.07 10.03
CA ASP A 90 -12.07 33.07 11.48
C ASP A 90 -10.80 32.23 11.85
N ASP A 91 -10.66 31.84 13.11
CA ASP A 91 -9.54 31.02 13.60
C ASP A 91 -9.59 29.54 13.14
N ASP A 92 -10.69 29.12 12.53
CA ASP A 92 -11.03 27.72 12.29
C ASP A 92 -11.37 27.40 10.84
N LEU A 93 -11.95 28.34 10.10
CA LEU A 93 -12.33 28.19 8.70
C LEU A 93 -12.21 29.47 7.88
N ILE A 94 -12.12 29.26 6.56
CA ILE A 94 -12.03 30.27 5.52
C ILE A 94 -13.09 29.91 4.47
N ILE A 95 -13.88 30.88 4.01
CA ILE A 95 -14.81 30.73 2.90
C ILE A 95 -14.36 31.64 1.76
N VAL A 96 -14.08 31.04 0.61
CA VAL A 96 -13.51 31.71 -0.57
C VAL A 96 -14.49 31.61 -1.73
N ASN A 97 -14.69 32.71 -2.46
CA ASN A 97 -15.43 32.71 -3.72
C ASN A 97 -14.51 32.25 -4.85
N LYS A 98 -14.66 30.99 -5.28
CA LYS A 98 -13.82 30.40 -6.34
C LYS A 98 -14.25 30.91 -7.72
N PRO A 99 -13.31 31.35 -8.58
CA PRO A 99 -13.62 31.59 -9.99
C PRO A 99 -13.94 30.28 -10.73
N ALA A 100 -14.55 30.36 -11.90
CA ALA A 100 -14.66 29.21 -12.79
C ALA A 100 -13.33 28.92 -13.49
N GLY A 101 -13.12 27.66 -13.88
CA GLY A 101 -11.89 27.18 -14.51
C GLY A 101 -10.77 26.81 -13.53
N MET A 102 -10.98 27.02 -12.23
CA MET A 102 -10.00 26.69 -11.17
C MET A 102 -10.42 25.42 -10.41
N PRO A 103 -9.58 24.38 -10.29
CA PRO A 103 -9.85 23.23 -9.43
C PRO A 103 -9.86 23.61 -7.93
N VAL A 104 -10.55 22.84 -7.10
CA VAL A 104 -10.53 23.03 -5.63
C VAL A 104 -9.30 22.38 -4.96
N HIS A 105 -8.82 21.26 -5.52
CA HIS A 105 -7.66 20.47 -5.06
C HIS A 105 -6.78 20.10 -6.23
N ALA A 106 -5.51 19.85 -5.92
CA ALA A 106 -4.60 19.17 -6.82
C ALA A 106 -5.21 17.84 -7.31
N GLY A 107 -5.01 17.54 -8.58
CA GLY A 107 -5.57 16.37 -9.26
C GLY A 107 -4.91 16.13 -10.61
N HIS A 108 -5.41 15.15 -11.36
CA HIS A 108 -4.85 14.81 -12.67
C HIS A 108 -4.84 16.03 -13.61
N GLY A 109 -3.65 16.43 -14.05
CA GLY A 109 -3.42 17.59 -14.93
C GLY A 109 -3.28 18.95 -14.22
N HIS A 110 -3.52 19.01 -12.91
CA HIS A 110 -3.59 20.25 -12.13
C HIS A 110 -2.91 20.04 -10.76
N LEU A 111 -1.57 20.07 -10.73
CA LEU A 111 -0.79 19.73 -9.54
C LEU A 111 -0.44 20.95 -8.65
N ASP A 112 -0.30 22.14 -9.24
CA ASP A 112 0.20 23.36 -8.58
C ASP A 112 -0.76 24.58 -8.72
N ASP A 113 -1.93 24.41 -9.33
CA ASP A 113 -2.84 25.50 -9.74
C ASP A 113 -4.25 25.41 -9.12
N SER A 114 -4.43 24.58 -8.07
CA SER A 114 -5.71 24.49 -7.36
C SER A 114 -5.94 25.64 -6.39
N LEU A 115 -7.21 25.91 -6.05
CA LEU A 115 -7.57 26.93 -5.06
C LEU A 115 -6.94 26.63 -3.68
N GLY A 116 -6.79 25.36 -3.30
CA GLY A 116 -6.13 24.99 -2.05
C GLY A 116 -4.66 25.40 -2.01
N ASP A 117 -3.93 25.19 -3.11
CA ASP A 117 -2.51 25.53 -3.21
C ASP A 117 -2.31 27.05 -3.31
N ALA A 118 -3.18 27.73 -4.06
CA ALA A 118 -3.19 29.19 -4.13
C ALA A 118 -3.51 29.85 -2.77
N LEU A 119 -4.45 29.28 -2.00
CA LEU A 119 -4.78 29.76 -0.66
C LEU A 119 -3.60 29.52 0.30
N ALA A 120 -3.02 28.32 0.33
CA ALA A 120 -1.86 28.00 1.17
C ALA A 120 -0.67 28.93 0.86
N GLY A 121 -0.33 29.09 -0.42
CA GLY A 121 0.74 29.97 -0.87
C GLY A 121 0.49 31.45 -0.55
N TRP A 122 -0.76 31.91 -0.60
CA TRP A 122 -1.11 33.29 -0.20
C TRP A 122 -0.88 33.55 1.30
N TYR A 123 -1.26 32.62 2.19
CA TYR A 123 -0.93 32.73 3.61
C TYR A 123 0.59 32.63 3.85
N ALA A 124 1.29 31.71 3.17
CA ALA A 124 2.74 31.60 3.26
C ALA A 124 3.44 32.91 2.87
N SER A 125 2.95 33.62 1.85
CA SER A 125 3.45 34.95 1.45
C SER A 125 3.28 36.04 2.52
N LYS A 126 2.36 35.85 3.47
CA LYS A 126 2.12 36.74 4.62
C LYS A 126 2.90 36.32 5.88
N GLY A 127 3.61 35.18 5.83
CA GLY A 127 4.30 34.58 6.97
C GLY A 127 3.44 33.64 7.81
N GLU A 128 2.25 33.26 7.35
CA GLU A 128 1.38 32.28 8.00
C GLU A 128 1.49 30.93 7.28
N ASN A 129 2.03 29.90 7.93
CA ASN A 129 2.12 28.56 7.33
C ASN A 129 1.21 27.56 8.03
N PHE A 130 0.20 27.04 7.33
CA PHE A 130 -0.71 26.01 7.82
C PHE A 130 -1.43 25.26 6.69
N THR A 131 -1.77 24.00 6.96
CA THR A 131 -2.41 23.11 5.98
C THR A 131 -3.91 23.40 5.86
N VAL A 132 -4.31 24.09 4.80
CA VAL A 132 -5.71 24.30 4.43
C VAL A 132 -6.37 22.99 3.99
N ARG A 133 -7.59 22.72 4.48
CA ARG A 133 -8.31 21.45 4.21
C ARG A 133 -9.74 21.71 3.77
N VAL A 134 -10.11 21.31 2.56
CA VAL A 134 -11.46 21.59 2.05
C VAL A 134 -12.56 20.85 2.82
N ILE A 135 -13.75 21.46 2.83
CA ILE A 135 -14.98 20.81 3.22
C ILE A 135 -15.82 20.50 1.98
N GLY A 136 -15.55 19.35 1.38
CA GLY A 136 -16.27 18.83 0.22
C GLY A 136 -15.64 19.17 -1.13
N ARG A 137 -16.48 19.48 -2.13
CA ARG A 137 -16.03 19.72 -3.51
C ARG A 137 -16.89 20.77 -4.21
N LEU A 138 -16.30 21.37 -5.23
CA LEU A 138 -16.95 22.20 -6.26
C LEU A 138 -16.21 21.89 -7.57
N ASP A 139 -16.93 21.68 -8.67
CA ASP A 139 -16.27 21.29 -9.94
C ASP A 139 -15.48 22.50 -10.51
N SER A 140 -14.47 22.25 -11.35
CA SER A 140 -13.53 23.27 -11.86
C SER A 140 -14.24 24.48 -12.48
N ASP A 141 -15.18 24.21 -13.39
CA ASP A 141 -15.89 25.23 -14.19
C ASP A 141 -17.09 25.86 -13.45
N VAL A 142 -17.36 25.42 -12.22
CA VAL A 142 -18.40 25.95 -11.35
C VAL A 142 -17.77 26.97 -10.40
N SER A 143 -18.33 28.19 -10.36
CA SER A 143 -17.85 29.26 -9.48
C SER A 143 -18.60 29.28 -8.13
N GLY A 144 -18.14 30.09 -7.18
CA GLY A 144 -18.84 30.33 -5.91
C GLY A 144 -18.14 29.75 -4.68
N LEU A 145 -18.89 29.71 -3.58
CA LEU A 145 -18.35 29.54 -2.23
C LEU A 145 -17.78 28.13 -1.95
N VAL A 146 -16.50 28.10 -1.60
CA VAL A 146 -15.74 26.92 -1.12
C VAL A 146 -15.28 27.17 0.30
N ILE A 147 -15.34 26.15 1.15
CA ILE A 147 -15.00 26.23 2.58
C ILE A 147 -13.72 25.42 2.79
N TYR A 148 -12.74 26.01 3.47
CA TYR A 148 -11.52 25.37 3.95
C TYR A 148 -11.46 25.48 5.47
N ALA A 149 -11.02 24.43 6.16
CA ALA A 149 -10.63 24.47 7.56
C ALA A 149 -9.14 24.80 7.69
N LYS A 150 -8.79 25.62 8.69
CA LYS A 150 -7.41 26.03 9.01
C LYS A 150 -6.66 24.99 9.85
N ASN A 151 -7.39 24.07 10.49
CA ASN A 151 -6.86 23.01 11.34
C ASN A 151 -7.68 21.71 11.20
N GLN A 152 -7.08 20.58 11.60
CA GLN A 152 -7.63 19.23 11.46
C GLN A 152 -8.86 18.96 12.35
N PRO A 153 -8.95 19.46 13.61
CA PRO A 153 -10.18 19.39 14.40
C PRO A 153 -11.37 20.07 13.71
N SER A 154 -11.18 21.28 13.16
CA SER A 154 -12.19 22.00 12.37
C SER A 154 -12.58 21.25 11.10
N ALA A 155 -11.61 20.65 10.40
CA ALA A 155 -11.88 19.83 9.21
C ALA A 155 -12.80 18.65 9.53
N ALA A 156 -12.56 17.95 10.64
CA ALA A 156 -13.39 16.83 11.09
C ALA A 156 -14.82 17.27 11.45
N ARG A 157 -14.97 18.41 12.16
CA ARG A 157 -16.28 18.94 12.59
C ARG A 157 -17.12 19.44 11.43
N LEU A 158 -16.55 20.21 10.50
CA LEU A 158 -17.25 20.69 9.30
C LEU A 158 -17.59 19.54 8.34
N SER A 159 -16.73 18.53 8.23
CA SER A 159 -17.03 17.31 7.46
C SER A 159 -18.20 16.54 8.05
N ARG A 160 -18.31 16.45 9.39
CA ARG A 160 -19.48 15.89 10.07
C ARG A 160 -20.74 16.73 9.81
N GLN A 161 -20.69 18.05 9.95
CA GLN A 161 -21.85 18.90 9.66
C GLN A 161 -22.36 18.73 8.22
N ARG A 162 -21.47 18.48 7.25
CA ARG A 162 -21.84 18.16 5.87
C ARG A 162 -22.50 16.78 5.75
N ALA A 163 -22.02 15.76 6.47
CA ALA A 163 -22.63 14.44 6.50
C ALA A 163 -24.02 14.44 7.16
N ASP A 164 -24.17 15.24 8.23
CA ASP A 164 -25.41 15.34 9.02
C ASP A 164 -26.44 16.33 8.40
N GLY A 165 -26.13 16.95 7.26
CA GLY A 165 -27.02 17.91 6.57
C GLY A 165 -27.17 19.28 7.24
N ILE A 166 -26.34 19.56 8.25
CA ILE A 166 -26.27 20.85 8.96
C ILE A 166 -25.62 21.91 8.06
N LEU A 167 -24.51 21.55 7.41
CA LEU A 167 -23.81 22.40 6.46
C LEU A 167 -24.56 22.37 5.12
N LYS A 168 -25.16 23.50 4.75
CA LYS A 168 -26.00 23.65 3.55
C LYS A 168 -25.31 24.51 2.51
N LYS A 169 -25.48 24.12 1.24
CA LYS A 169 -25.08 24.91 0.08
C LYS A 169 -26.29 25.17 -0.81
N GLN A 170 -26.44 26.42 -1.23
CA GLN A 170 -27.43 26.84 -2.22
C GLN A 170 -26.69 27.29 -3.49
N TYR A 171 -27.20 26.85 -4.64
CA TYR A 171 -26.63 27.17 -5.94
C TYR A 171 -27.63 27.98 -6.77
N ALA A 172 -27.14 28.96 -7.52
CA ALA A 172 -27.86 29.60 -8.61
C ALA A 172 -27.50 28.90 -9.93
N ALA A 173 -28.48 28.63 -10.77
CA ALA A 173 -28.32 27.91 -12.03
C ALA A 173 -29.14 28.54 -13.15
N LEU A 174 -28.53 28.74 -14.33
CA LEU A 174 -29.25 29.04 -15.56
C LEU A 174 -29.38 27.77 -16.40
N VAL A 175 -30.61 27.41 -16.75
CA VAL A 175 -30.95 26.17 -17.46
C VAL A 175 -31.75 26.44 -18.72
N SER A 176 -31.56 25.59 -19.73
CA SER A 176 -32.37 25.57 -20.95
C SER A 176 -33.83 25.22 -20.64
N GLY A 177 -34.78 25.90 -21.30
CA GLY A 177 -36.22 25.65 -21.14
C GLY A 177 -36.88 26.40 -19.98
N HIS A 178 -38.21 26.36 -19.95
CA HIS A 178 -39.04 26.91 -18.87
C HIS A 178 -39.50 25.79 -17.95
N PHE A 179 -39.17 25.89 -16.66
CA PHE A 179 -39.75 25.02 -15.64
C PHE A 179 -41.23 25.38 -15.45
N ALA A 180 -42.12 24.38 -15.55
CA ALA A 180 -43.55 24.56 -15.33
C ALA A 180 -43.88 24.70 -13.83
N GLU A 181 -43.24 23.89 -12.98
CA GLU A 181 -43.42 23.92 -11.54
C GLU A 181 -42.47 24.93 -10.88
N LYS A 182 -42.98 25.63 -9.85
CA LYS A 182 -42.20 26.65 -9.14
C LYS A 182 -41.19 26.06 -8.14
N GLU A 183 -41.46 24.88 -7.62
CA GLU A 183 -40.61 24.18 -6.65
C GLU A 183 -40.71 22.69 -6.89
N GLY A 184 -39.66 21.93 -6.57
CA GLY A 184 -39.69 20.49 -6.67
C GLY A 184 -38.46 19.82 -6.07
N VAL A 185 -38.49 18.49 -6.05
CA VAL A 185 -37.39 17.64 -5.58
C VAL A 185 -37.09 16.62 -6.67
N ILE A 186 -35.80 16.48 -6.98
CA ILE A 186 -35.28 15.53 -7.96
C ILE A 186 -34.60 14.41 -7.17
N GLU A 187 -35.25 13.25 -7.12
CA GLU A 187 -34.79 12.03 -6.43
C GLU A 187 -34.42 10.97 -7.47
N LEU A 188 -33.33 11.22 -8.19
CA LEU A 188 -32.86 10.37 -9.28
C LEU A 188 -31.45 9.87 -8.93
N PRO A 189 -31.23 8.56 -8.68
CA PRO A 189 -29.91 8.07 -8.31
C PRO A 189 -28.89 8.24 -9.44
N ILE A 190 -27.62 8.45 -9.11
CA ILE A 190 -26.57 8.81 -10.08
C ILE A 190 -25.46 7.76 -10.14
N ALA A 191 -25.18 7.28 -11.36
CA ALA A 191 -24.07 6.42 -11.74
C ALA A 191 -23.03 7.18 -12.59
N LYS A 192 -21.88 6.56 -12.94
CA LYS A 192 -20.96 7.14 -13.95
C LYS A 192 -21.41 6.82 -15.36
N THR A 193 -21.09 7.74 -16.26
CA THR A 193 -20.84 7.46 -17.66
C THR A 193 -19.64 6.53 -17.87
N ASP A 194 -19.76 5.23 -18.14
CA ASP A 194 -18.59 4.40 -18.49
C ASP A 194 -17.74 5.05 -19.59
N GLY A 195 -16.41 4.97 -19.44
CA GLY A 195 -15.46 5.66 -20.32
C GLY A 195 -15.54 7.20 -20.31
N SER A 196 -16.32 7.83 -19.44
CA SER A 196 -16.60 9.27 -19.45
C SER A 196 -16.46 9.95 -18.07
N VAL A 197 -16.19 11.25 -18.09
CA VAL A 197 -16.34 12.14 -16.92
C VAL A 197 -17.80 12.54 -16.67
N ARG A 198 -18.69 12.30 -17.64
CA ARG A 198 -20.15 12.47 -17.49
C ARG A 198 -20.69 11.48 -16.46
N ARG A 199 -21.83 11.81 -15.86
CA ARG A 199 -22.60 10.96 -14.96
C ARG A 199 -24.01 10.80 -15.56
N THR A 200 -24.69 9.72 -15.20
CA THR A 200 -26.06 9.47 -15.68
C THR A 200 -26.99 9.20 -14.52
N VAL A 201 -28.28 9.48 -14.72
CA VAL A 201 -29.33 8.88 -13.89
C VAL A 201 -29.38 7.38 -14.20
N SER A 202 -29.46 6.57 -13.16
CA SER A 202 -29.66 5.11 -13.22
C SER A 202 -30.26 4.65 -11.91
N ASP A 203 -31.17 3.68 -11.93
CA ASP A 203 -31.75 3.09 -10.72
C ASP A 203 -30.70 2.33 -9.87
N GLU A 204 -29.62 1.88 -10.50
CA GLU A 204 -28.43 1.28 -9.86
C GLU A 204 -27.43 2.33 -9.34
N GLY A 205 -27.72 3.62 -9.55
CA GLY A 205 -26.88 4.73 -9.12
C GLY A 205 -26.90 4.96 -7.60
N LYS A 206 -25.92 5.74 -7.10
CA LYS A 206 -25.92 6.15 -5.68
C LYS A 206 -27.00 7.22 -5.47
N GLU A 207 -27.83 7.04 -4.44
CA GLU A 207 -28.92 7.97 -4.09
C GLU A 207 -28.48 9.44 -4.16
N ALA A 208 -29.26 10.24 -4.87
CA ALA A 208 -29.04 11.67 -5.03
C ALA A 208 -30.35 12.44 -4.93
N GLN A 209 -30.37 13.47 -4.08
CA GLN A 209 -31.52 14.36 -3.92
C GLN A 209 -31.09 15.83 -4.08
N THR A 210 -31.75 16.51 -5.01
CA THR A 210 -31.60 17.95 -5.28
C THR A 210 -32.98 18.61 -5.23
N SER A 211 -33.18 19.56 -4.31
CA SER A 211 -34.38 20.40 -4.31
C SER A 211 -34.14 21.63 -5.18
N TYR A 212 -35.14 22.06 -5.94
CA TYR A 212 -35.08 23.28 -6.75
C TYR A 212 -36.25 24.22 -6.46
N SER A 213 -36.02 25.52 -6.68
CA SER A 213 -37.05 26.55 -6.77
C SER A 213 -36.77 27.50 -7.95
N LEU A 214 -37.80 27.80 -8.72
CA LEU A 214 -37.78 28.68 -9.87
C LEU A 214 -37.79 30.14 -9.41
N VAL A 215 -36.68 30.85 -9.63
CA VAL A 215 -36.54 32.27 -9.31
C VAL A 215 -37.16 33.12 -10.42
N ARG A 216 -36.85 32.79 -11.68
CA ARG A 216 -37.29 33.54 -12.87
C ARG A 216 -37.30 32.63 -14.10
N ALA A 217 -38.28 32.77 -14.98
CA ALA A 217 -38.27 32.19 -16.33
C ALA A 217 -38.32 33.33 -17.36
N PHE A 218 -37.55 33.23 -18.45
CA PHE A 218 -37.36 34.28 -19.45
C PHE A 218 -36.82 33.72 -20.79
N THR A 219 -36.56 34.58 -21.78
CA THR A 219 -36.08 34.17 -23.12
C THR A 219 -34.86 35.00 -23.50
N VAL A 220 -33.82 34.36 -24.10
CA VAL A 220 -32.59 35.00 -24.61
C VAL A 220 -32.13 34.27 -25.88
N GLY A 221 -31.69 34.99 -26.91
CA GLY A 221 -31.45 34.45 -28.25
C GLY A 221 -32.70 33.91 -28.94
N GLY A 222 -33.90 34.19 -28.40
CA GLY A 222 -35.12 33.43 -28.70
C GLY A 222 -35.22 32.04 -28.07
N SER A 223 -34.22 31.61 -27.27
CA SER A 223 -34.22 30.37 -26.51
C SER A 223 -34.86 30.57 -25.12
N PRO A 224 -35.75 29.67 -24.66
CA PRO A 224 -36.29 29.71 -23.30
C PRO A 224 -35.21 29.37 -22.26
N VAL A 225 -35.19 30.11 -21.14
CA VAL A 225 -34.22 29.95 -20.04
C VAL A 225 -34.93 30.07 -18.69
N SER A 226 -34.48 29.31 -17.70
CA SER A 226 -34.89 29.47 -16.29
C SER A 226 -33.70 29.75 -15.38
N LEU A 227 -33.88 30.61 -14.39
CA LEU A 227 -32.99 30.79 -13.23
C LEU A 227 -33.56 30.01 -12.05
N LEU A 228 -32.80 29.03 -11.56
CA LEU A 228 -33.15 28.18 -10.43
C LEU A 228 -32.25 28.46 -9.22
N HIS A 229 -32.84 28.35 -8.02
CA HIS A 229 -32.11 28.09 -6.80
C HIS A 229 -32.16 26.60 -6.49
N LEU A 230 -31.02 25.99 -6.17
CA LEU A 230 -30.89 24.56 -5.92
C LEU A 230 -30.25 24.31 -4.57
N VAL A 231 -30.79 23.37 -3.79
CA VAL A 231 -30.23 22.92 -2.51
C VAL A 231 -29.96 21.43 -2.57
N LEU A 232 -28.78 21.04 -2.10
CA LEU A 232 -28.30 19.67 -2.11
C LEU A 232 -28.48 19.01 -0.74
N LYS A 233 -29.18 17.87 -0.69
CA LYS A 233 -29.14 16.94 0.45
C LYS A 233 -27.98 15.95 0.34
N THR A 234 -27.57 15.64 -0.89
CA THR A 234 -26.45 14.74 -1.21
C THR A 234 -25.42 15.46 -2.08
N GLY A 235 -24.16 15.03 -2.07
CA GLY A 235 -23.07 15.65 -2.82
C GLY A 235 -22.38 14.73 -3.82
N ARG A 236 -23.11 14.14 -4.77
CA ARG A 236 -22.53 13.29 -5.82
C ARG A 236 -21.79 14.14 -6.87
N THR A 237 -20.80 13.55 -7.55
CA THR A 237 -20.08 14.19 -8.67
C THR A 237 -21.08 14.64 -9.73
N HIS A 238 -20.95 15.88 -10.23
CA HIS A 238 -21.82 16.46 -11.26
C HIS A 238 -23.33 16.39 -10.97
N GLN A 239 -23.76 16.27 -9.69
CA GLN A 239 -25.15 15.94 -9.33
C GLN A 239 -26.18 16.90 -9.96
N ILE A 240 -25.98 18.20 -9.82
CA ILE A 240 -26.87 19.24 -10.36
C ILE A 240 -26.95 19.14 -11.89
N ARG A 241 -25.78 19.04 -12.54
CA ARG A 241 -25.62 18.97 -14.01
C ARG A 241 -26.41 17.78 -14.58
N THR A 242 -26.26 16.62 -13.94
CA THR A 242 -26.90 15.35 -14.32
C THR A 242 -28.41 15.39 -14.11
N HIS A 243 -28.88 15.84 -12.94
CA HIS A 243 -30.31 15.95 -12.63
C HIS A 243 -31.04 16.87 -13.60
N LEU A 244 -30.47 18.04 -13.88
CA LEU A 244 -31.09 19.04 -14.76
C LEU A 244 -31.09 18.59 -16.23
N SER A 245 -30.00 17.98 -16.70
CA SER A 245 -29.92 17.32 -18.02
C SER A 245 -30.95 16.19 -18.17
N ALA A 246 -31.12 15.34 -17.14
CA ALA A 246 -32.11 14.26 -17.15
C ALA A 246 -33.57 14.76 -17.19
N LEU A 247 -33.86 15.94 -16.63
CA LEU A 247 -35.15 16.62 -16.79
C LEU A 247 -35.31 17.34 -18.13
N SER A 248 -34.41 17.14 -19.10
CA SER A 248 -34.37 17.86 -20.39
C SER A 248 -34.19 19.38 -20.25
N HIS A 249 -33.61 19.82 -19.14
CA HIS A 249 -33.30 21.21 -18.82
C HIS A 249 -31.81 21.38 -18.46
N PRO A 250 -30.86 21.03 -19.35
CA PRO A 250 -29.43 21.14 -19.03
C PRO A 250 -29.01 22.58 -18.71
N LEU A 251 -27.96 22.72 -17.92
CA LEU A 251 -27.35 24.02 -17.62
C LEU A 251 -26.84 24.67 -18.91
N LEU A 252 -27.01 25.99 -19.05
CA LEU A 252 -26.37 26.73 -20.14
C LEU A 252 -24.85 26.58 -20.03
N GLY A 253 -24.16 26.51 -21.18
CA GLY A 253 -22.70 26.36 -21.26
C GLY A 253 -22.13 25.03 -20.76
N ASP A 254 -22.97 24.05 -20.43
CA ASP A 254 -22.53 22.73 -19.97
C ASP A 254 -22.43 21.72 -21.12
N ASP A 255 -21.39 21.86 -21.94
CA ASP A 255 -21.10 21.02 -23.12
C ASP A 255 -21.12 19.51 -22.79
N LEU A 256 -20.60 19.13 -21.62
CA LEU A 256 -20.57 17.73 -21.15
C LEU A 256 -21.98 17.14 -20.93
N TYR A 257 -22.99 17.98 -20.70
CA TYR A 257 -24.38 17.60 -20.42
C TYR A 257 -25.38 18.11 -21.47
N ASP A 258 -24.89 18.38 -22.68
CA ASP A 258 -25.66 18.87 -23.84
C ASP A 258 -26.31 20.25 -23.62
N GLY A 259 -25.68 21.08 -22.79
CA GLY A 259 -26.07 22.45 -22.51
C GLY A 259 -25.80 23.41 -23.66
N ASP A 260 -26.70 24.38 -23.88
CA ASP A 260 -26.52 25.39 -24.92
C ASP A 260 -25.33 26.31 -24.59
N CYS A 261 -24.24 26.15 -25.32
CA CYS A 261 -23.00 26.89 -25.17
C CYS A 261 -22.95 28.19 -25.99
N THR A 262 -24.06 28.68 -26.54
CA THR A 262 -24.07 29.96 -27.29
C THR A 262 -23.93 31.17 -26.37
N LEU A 263 -24.70 31.20 -25.27
CA LEU A 263 -24.80 32.34 -24.35
C LEU A 263 -23.68 32.39 -23.30
N ILE A 264 -23.14 31.25 -22.90
CA ILE A 264 -22.08 31.10 -21.89
C ILE A 264 -21.23 29.86 -22.22
N LYS A 265 -19.94 29.88 -21.89
CA LYS A 265 -18.93 28.87 -22.30
C LYS A 265 -18.50 27.90 -21.18
N ARG A 266 -19.22 27.91 -20.07
CA ARG A 266 -19.01 27.04 -18.90
C ARG A 266 -20.38 26.70 -18.31
N PRO A 267 -20.51 25.62 -17.52
CA PRO A 267 -21.75 25.32 -16.81
C PRO A 267 -22.20 26.55 -16.00
N ALA A 268 -23.38 27.06 -16.33
CA ALA A 268 -23.96 28.27 -15.73
C ALA A 268 -24.52 27.99 -14.33
N LEU A 269 -23.62 27.51 -13.46
CA LEU A 269 -23.86 27.10 -12.10
C LEU A 269 -22.90 27.89 -11.19
N HIS A 270 -23.43 28.37 -10.07
CA HIS A 270 -22.69 29.16 -9.09
C HIS A 270 -23.14 28.79 -7.66
N CYS A 271 -22.19 28.49 -6.76
CA CYS A 271 -22.48 28.24 -5.35
C CYS A 271 -22.70 29.57 -4.60
N ALA A 272 -23.91 30.12 -4.72
CA ALA A 272 -24.32 31.44 -4.26
C ALA A 272 -24.41 31.58 -2.73
N ARG A 273 -24.65 30.49 -1.97
CA ARG A 273 -24.78 30.56 -0.50
C ARG A 273 -24.19 29.36 0.22
N VAL A 274 -23.57 29.62 1.36
CA VAL A 274 -23.09 28.64 2.33
C VAL A 274 -23.69 28.95 3.70
N GLN A 275 -24.19 27.92 4.38
CA GLN A 275 -24.59 27.97 5.78
C GLN A 275 -23.89 26.84 6.54
N CYS A 276 -23.27 27.16 7.67
CA CYS A 276 -22.64 26.18 8.58
C CYS A 276 -22.66 26.71 10.02
N ILE A 277 -22.22 25.87 10.95
CA ILE A 277 -21.98 26.26 12.35
C ILE A 277 -20.46 26.34 12.55
N SER A 278 -19.95 27.40 13.16
CA SER A 278 -18.53 27.53 13.52
C SER A 278 -18.10 26.35 14.43
N PRO A 279 -16.99 25.64 14.14
CA PRO A 279 -16.65 24.35 14.78
C PRO A 279 -16.57 24.34 16.30
N PHE A 280 -16.24 25.47 16.91
CA PHE A 280 -16.01 25.59 18.35
C PHE A 280 -16.85 26.69 19.02
N THR A 281 -17.19 27.77 18.33
CA THR A 281 -18.01 28.84 18.92
C THR A 281 -19.52 28.54 18.87
N ASN A 282 -19.93 27.53 18.09
CA ASN A 282 -21.33 27.19 17.78
C ASN A 282 -22.15 28.34 17.16
N GLN A 283 -21.51 29.40 16.66
CA GLN A 283 -22.19 30.49 15.96
C GLN A 283 -22.63 30.05 14.56
N GLU A 284 -23.81 30.49 14.13
CA GLU A 284 -24.27 30.30 12.75
C GLU A 284 -23.50 31.23 11.79
N ILE A 285 -22.89 30.64 10.77
CA ILE A 285 -22.21 31.35 9.69
C ILE A 285 -23.09 31.21 8.43
N ASN A 286 -23.46 32.35 7.84
CA ASN A 286 -24.30 32.42 6.65
C ASN A 286 -23.67 33.43 5.68
N VAL A 287 -23.14 32.93 4.56
CA VAL A 287 -22.34 33.70 3.61
C VAL A 287 -22.95 33.58 2.22
N GLU A 288 -23.00 34.70 1.50
CA GLU A 288 -23.53 34.82 0.15
C GLU A 288 -22.44 35.34 -0.80
N ALA A 289 -22.50 34.91 -2.06
CA ALA A 289 -21.68 35.41 -3.16
C ALA A 289 -22.57 35.99 -4.25
N GLU A 290 -22.12 37.10 -4.85
CA GLU A 290 -22.79 37.74 -5.99
C GLU A 290 -22.78 36.82 -7.22
N ILE A 291 -23.83 36.91 -8.04
CA ILE A 291 -23.90 36.16 -9.30
C ILE A 291 -22.73 36.62 -10.19
N PRO A 292 -21.97 35.70 -10.78
CA PRO A 292 -20.81 36.09 -11.59
C PRO A 292 -21.26 36.81 -12.87
N ALA A 293 -20.47 37.79 -13.29
CA ALA A 293 -20.82 38.73 -14.37
C ALA A 293 -21.20 38.06 -15.71
N ASP A 294 -20.70 36.85 -15.98
CA ASP A 294 -21.07 36.07 -17.16
C ASP A 294 -22.50 35.51 -17.10
N MET A 295 -22.95 35.09 -15.93
CA MET A 295 -24.35 34.70 -15.68
C MET A 295 -25.27 35.92 -15.59
N GLU A 296 -24.80 37.03 -14.99
CA GLU A 296 -25.57 38.29 -14.98
C GLU A 296 -25.80 38.83 -16.39
N ALA A 297 -24.79 38.74 -17.28
CA ALA A 297 -24.94 39.16 -18.68
C ALA A 297 -26.08 38.41 -19.40
N VAL A 298 -26.25 37.11 -19.13
CA VAL A 298 -27.35 36.31 -19.69
C VAL A 298 -28.70 36.73 -19.09
N ILE A 299 -28.77 36.97 -17.78
CA ILE A 299 -30.00 37.44 -17.11
C ILE A 299 -30.43 38.81 -17.66
N ASN A 300 -29.48 39.74 -17.81
CA ASN A 300 -29.72 41.10 -18.29
C ASN A 300 -30.04 41.15 -19.81
N ALA A 301 -29.54 40.20 -20.62
CA ALA A 301 -29.88 40.11 -22.03
C ALA A 301 -31.38 39.82 -22.27
N ALA A 302 -32.02 39.07 -21.36
CA ALA A 302 -33.45 38.81 -21.41
C ALA A 302 -34.31 40.07 -21.27
N ASP A 303 -33.86 40.99 -20.42
CA ASP A 303 -34.52 42.28 -20.19
C ASP A 303 -34.42 43.21 -21.41
N ALA A 304 -33.44 43.00 -22.30
CA ALA A 304 -33.35 43.67 -23.60
C ALA A 304 -34.23 43.01 -24.69
N GLU A 305 -34.20 41.67 -24.77
CA GLU A 305 -34.85 40.89 -25.84
C GLU A 305 -36.39 40.84 -25.79
N THR A 306 -36.99 41.17 -24.64
CA THR A 306 -38.45 41.34 -24.53
C THR A 306 -39.02 42.39 -25.52
N THR A 307 -38.14 43.13 -26.20
CA THR A 307 -38.44 44.13 -27.23
C THR A 307 -38.55 43.56 -28.67
N VAL A 308 -37.93 42.43 -29.06
CA VAL A 308 -37.80 42.01 -30.50
C VAL A 308 -37.69 40.48 -30.74
N MET A 309 -38.55 39.91 -31.62
CA MET A 309 -38.49 38.53 -32.20
C MET A 309 -39.25 38.50 -33.57
N PRO A 310 -39.25 37.45 -34.45
CA PRO A 310 -38.68 36.07 -34.36
C PRO A 310 -38.02 35.44 -35.66
N ALA A 311 -37.56 34.17 -35.52
CA ALA A 311 -37.72 32.99 -36.43
C ALA A 311 -36.69 32.55 -37.53
N ALA A 312 -36.29 31.25 -37.52
CA ALA A 312 -36.38 30.23 -38.61
C ALA A 312 -35.32 29.07 -38.55
N VAL A 313 -35.51 28.00 -39.35
CA VAL A 313 -34.97 26.61 -39.20
C VAL A 313 -34.27 26.08 -40.48
N SER A 314 -33.34 25.09 -40.41
CA SER A 314 -33.20 23.87 -41.29
C SER A 314 -31.76 23.29 -41.47
N GLU A 315 -31.62 22.16 -42.22
CA GLU A 315 -30.64 21.06 -42.01
C GLU A 315 -29.56 20.82 -43.13
N THR A 316 -28.67 19.83 -42.88
CA THR A 316 -28.12 18.75 -43.78
C THR A 316 -26.77 18.80 -44.57
N ARG A 317 -25.87 17.86 -44.18
CA ARG A 317 -25.13 16.78 -44.94
C ARG A 317 -23.87 16.97 -45.86
N GLN A 318 -22.84 16.14 -45.53
CA GLN A 318 -21.92 15.30 -46.39
C GLN A 318 -20.87 16.00 -47.32
N LYS A 319 -19.62 15.52 -47.56
CA LYS A 319 -19.07 14.15 -47.76
C LYS A 319 -17.53 14.16 -48.06
N SER A 320 -16.79 13.06 -47.73
CA SER A 320 -15.55 12.51 -48.40
C SER A 320 -14.29 13.38 -48.62
N SER A 321 -13.04 12.90 -48.71
CA SER A 321 -12.36 11.58 -48.53
C SER A 321 -10.83 11.79 -48.61
N ALA A 322 -10.00 10.93 -47.98
CA ALA A 322 -8.54 10.91 -48.18
C ALA A 322 -7.99 9.47 -48.19
N GLY A 323 -6.82 9.25 -48.80
CA GLY A 323 -6.25 7.92 -48.97
C GLY A 323 -4.76 7.80 -48.66
N ARG A 324 -4.43 6.68 -47.99
CA ARG A 324 -3.29 5.76 -48.23
C ARG A 324 -1.82 6.26 -48.19
N PHE A 325 -1.05 5.46 -47.43
CA PHE A 325 0.39 5.16 -47.47
C PHE A 325 1.39 5.93 -46.57
N VAL A 326 2.20 5.10 -45.90
CA VAL A 326 3.34 5.26 -44.97
C VAL A 326 4.56 4.60 -45.73
N PRO A 327 5.88 4.64 -45.36
CA PRO A 327 6.44 4.76 -43.99
C PRO A 327 7.85 5.39 -43.76
N TRP A 328 8.21 5.54 -42.47
CA TRP A 328 9.49 5.24 -41.72
C TRP A 328 10.86 5.22 -42.44
N LEU A 329 12.02 5.50 -41.81
CA LEU A 329 12.50 6.22 -40.60
C LEU A 329 14.06 6.27 -40.69
N LEU A 330 14.79 7.15 -39.97
CA LEU A 330 16.26 7.23 -39.98
C LEU A 330 16.92 7.40 -38.58
N ALA A 331 17.88 6.50 -38.29
CA ALA A 331 19.23 6.74 -37.74
C ALA A 331 19.51 7.41 -36.35
N ALA A 332 20.15 6.62 -35.46
CA ALA A 332 21.55 6.76 -34.97
C ALA A 332 21.98 7.68 -33.77
N ALA A 333 22.52 6.99 -32.73
CA ALA A 333 23.91 7.08 -32.19
C ALA A 333 24.43 8.22 -31.25
N PHE A 334 25.65 7.97 -30.69
CA PHE A 334 26.61 8.83 -29.91
C PHE A 334 26.51 8.83 -28.36
N CYS A 335 27.56 8.92 -27.50
CA CYS A 335 29.06 8.93 -27.61
C CYS A 335 29.72 8.57 -26.22
N VAL A 336 30.67 7.63 -26.07
CA VAL A 336 32.18 7.72 -25.97
C VAL A 336 32.84 8.45 -24.76
N TRP A 337 33.78 7.75 -24.08
CA TRP A 337 35.23 8.05 -23.81
C TRP A 337 35.84 6.92 -22.92
N GLY A 338 37.15 6.64 -22.79
CA GLY A 338 38.41 7.11 -23.44
C GLY A 338 39.58 7.19 -22.43
N GLY A 339 40.84 6.76 -22.65
CA GLY A 339 41.54 6.09 -23.77
C GLY A 339 43.10 6.19 -23.64
N MET A 340 43.88 5.13 -23.92
CA MET A 340 45.36 5.08 -23.68
C MET A 340 46.18 4.71 -24.95
N ARG A 341 47.39 5.30 -25.13
CA ARG A 341 48.22 5.14 -26.34
C ARG A 341 49.26 4.02 -26.23
N ILE A 342 49.49 3.32 -27.35
CA ILE A 342 50.47 2.24 -27.51
C ILE A 342 51.71 2.80 -28.22
N HIS A 343 52.92 2.41 -27.78
CA HIS A 343 54.16 2.57 -28.54
C HIS A 343 54.37 1.34 -29.44
N GLU A 344 54.66 1.53 -30.72
CA GLU A 344 54.91 0.42 -31.66
C GLU A 344 56.22 -0.31 -31.34
N THR A 345 56.13 -1.58 -30.97
CA THR A 345 57.23 -2.55 -31.03
C THR A 345 56.70 -3.90 -31.53
N LEU A 346 57.48 -4.57 -32.38
CA LEU A 346 57.15 -5.83 -33.07
C LEU A 346 56.81 -6.98 -32.09
N PRO A 347 55.97 -7.96 -32.51
CA PRO A 347 55.57 -9.08 -31.64
C PRO A 347 56.77 -9.98 -31.27
N PRO A 348 56.78 -10.56 -30.06
CA PRO A 348 57.90 -11.38 -29.58
C PRO A 348 58.03 -12.70 -30.35
N THR A 349 59.27 -13.10 -30.59
CA THR A 349 59.59 -14.43 -31.16
C THR A 349 59.33 -15.54 -30.12
N ALA A 350 59.16 -16.78 -30.60
CA ALA A 350 58.79 -17.94 -29.77
C ALA A 350 59.67 -18.19 -28.53
N ALA A 351 60.93 -17.70 -28.52
CA ALA A 351 61.80 -17.78 -27.35
C ALA A 351 61.28 -16.96 -26.15
N GLY A 352 60.68 -15.79 -26.40
CA GLY A 352 60.13 -14.93 -25.33
C GLY A 352 58.87 -15.52 -24.68
N LEU A 353 58.14 -16.39 -25.39
CA LEU A 353 57.01 -17.13 -24.80
C LEU A 353 57.48 -18.14 -23.76
N HIS A 354 58.54 -18.93 -24.03
CA HIS A 354 59.09 -19.85 -23.04
C HIS A 354 59.64 -19.14 -21.79
N GLU A 355 60.17 -17.93 -21.93
CA GLU A 355 60.65 -17.14 -20.78
C GLU A 355 59.49 -16.65 -19.91
N ILE A 356 58.39 -16.18 -20.53
CA ILE A 356 57.13 -15.87 -19.85
C ILE A 356 56.51 -17.12 -19.19
N PHE A 357 56.53 -18.28 -19.86
CA PHE A 357 56.03 -19.54 -19.28
C PHE A 357 56.87 -19.99 -18.06
N ALA A 358 58.19 -19.80 -18.11
CA ALA A 358 59.09 -20.15 -17.00
C ALA A 358 58.92 -19.22 -15.77
N GLU A 359 58.65 -17.93 -15.97
CA GLU A 359 58.26 -17.03 -14.87
C GLU A 359 56.85 -17.36 -14.34
N THR A 360 55.91 -17.67 -15.22
CA THR A 360 54.54 -18.10 -14.85
C THR A 360 54.55 -19.38 -14.00
N GLN A 361 55.37 -20.38 -14.32
CA GLN A 361 55.52 -21.58 -13.47
C GLN A 361 56.20 -21.27 -12.13
N LYS A 362 57.09 -20.28 -12.04
CA LYS A 362 57.70 -19.85 -10.77
C LYS A 362 56.74 -19.08 -9.86
N ALA A 363 55.71 -18.44 -10.41
CA ALA A 363 54.68 -17.74 -9.64
C ALA A 363 53.62 -18.69 -9.04
N ASN A 364 53.52 -19.93 -9.50
CA ASN A 364 52.55 -20.95 -9.06
C ASN A 364 52.90 -21.57 -7.68
N ALA A 365 53.23 -20.73 -6.69
CA ALA A 365 53.54 -21.16 -5.32
C ALA A 365 52.38 -20.96 -4.33
N GLU A 366 51.34 -20.21 -4.69
CA GLU A 366 50.17 -20.00 -3.85
C GLU A 366 49.16 -21.14 -4.05
N GLU A 367 48.87 -21.82 -2.94
CA GLU A 367 47.92 -22.93 -2.85
C GLU A 367 46.49 -22.38 -2.80
N ILE A 368 45.63 -22.87 -3.69
CA ILE A 368 44.21 -22.53 -3.67
C ILE A 368 43.51 -23.48 -2.70
N THR A 369 42.79 -22.93 -1.72
CA THR A 369 41.87 -23.72 -0.89
C THR A 369 40.48 -23.69 -1.51
N VAL A 370 39.82 -24.84 -1.58
CA VAL A 370 38.43 -25.01 -2.03
C VAL A 370 37.67 -25.87 -1.02
N GLU A 371 36.34 -25.74 -1.01
CA GLU A 371 35.50 -26.48 -0.07
C GLU A 371 35.20 -27.89 -0.59
N TYR A 372 35.10 -28.87 0.33
CA TYR A 372 34.67 -30.23 0.02
C TYR A 372 33.32 -30.25 -0.70
N GLY A 373 33.22 -31.04 -1.77
CA GLY A 373 32.01 -31.17 -2.59
C GLY A 373 31.65 -29.96 -3.46
N SER A 374 32.45 -28.88 -3.46
CA SER A 374 32.21 -27.71 -4.32
C SER A 374 32.63 -27.93 -5.78
N ASP A 375 32.04 -27.16 -6.70
CA ASP A 375 32.47 -27.08 -8.11
C ASP A 375 33.12 -25.71 -8.40
N PRO A 376 34.43 -25.54 -8.13
CA PRO A 376 35.10 -24.26 -8.31
C PRO A 376 35.42 -24.00 -9.80
N ASP A 377 35.08 -22.80 -10.29
CA ASP A 377 35.42 -22.37 -11.66
C ASP A 377 36.93 -22.04 -11.80
N LEU A 378 37.72 -23.10 -11.82
CA LEU A 378 39.16 -23.05 -12.06
C LEU A 378 39.47 -22.50 -13.46
N LEU A 379 38.56 -22.61 -14.44
CA LEU A 379 38.80 -22.11 -15.79
C LEU A 379 38.79 -20.58 -15.83
N SER A 380 37.85 -19.92 -15.15
CA SER A 380 37.83 -18.47 -15.02
C SER A 380 38.98 -17.96 -14.17
N TYR A 381 39.37 -18.68 -13.10
CA TYR A 381 40.59 -18.38 -12.35
C TYR A 381 41.83 -18.42 -13.27
N LEU A 382 42.03 -19.52 -14.00
CA LEU A 382 43.17 -19.71 -14.91
C LEU A 382 43.19 -18.66 -16.03
N LYS A 383 42.03 -18.31 -16.61
CA LYS A 383 41.94 -17.25 -17.63
C LYS A 383 42.26 -15.86 -17.09
N THR A 384 41.84 -15.57 -15.86
CA THR A 384 42.11 -14.29 -15.19
C THR A 384 43.60 -14.16 -14.86
N SER A 385 44.21 -15.24 -14.36
CA SER A 385 45.62 -15.27 -13.95
C SER A 385 46.61 -15.41 -15.12
N TYR A 386 46.23 -16.13 -16.19
CA TYR A 386 47.16 -16.55 -17.26
C TYR A 386 46.67 -16.29 -18.70
N GLY A 387 45.51 -15.65 -18.88
CA GLY A 387 44.99 -15.25 -20.18
C GLY A 387 44.29 -16.37 -20.95
N THR A 388 44.88 -16.87 -22.03
CA THR A 388 44.25 -17.90 -22.88
C THR A 388 44.55 -19.30 -22.33
N ALA A 389 43.71 -19.73 -21.38
CA ALA A 389 43.78 -21.03 -20.73
C ALA A 389 42.59 -21.93 -21.06
N SER A 390 42.85 -23.24 -21.12
CA SER A 390 41.87 -24.34 -21.12
C SER A 390 42.14 -25.30 -19.96
N LEU A 391 41.08 -25.84 -19.37
CA LEU A 391 41.19 -26.88 -18.33
C LEU A 391 41.25 -28.25 -19.03
N VAL A 392 42.31 -29.03 -18.78
CA VAL A 392 42.52 -30.36 -19.37
C VAL A 392 41.94 -31.45 -18.46
N LYS A 393 42.11 -31.28 -17.15
CA LYS A 393 41.51 -32.12 -16.12
C LYS A 393 41.18 -31.26 -14.90
N GLY A 394 39.93 -31.31 -14.46
CA GLY A 394 39.52 -30.70 -13.19
C GLY A 394 40.11 -31.39 -11.97
N ILE A 395 39.77 -30.86 -10.80
CA ILE A 395 40.03 -31.51 -9.52
C ILE A 395 38.90 -32.48 -9.16
N ASP A 396 39.21 -33.39 -8.25
CA ASP A 396 38.22 -34.17 -7.50
C ASP A 396 38.03 -33.45 -6.15
N THR A 397 36.82 -32.95 -5.89
CA THR A 397 36.44 -32.29 -4.61
C THR A 397 35.69 -33.22 -3.66
N GLU A 398 35.45 -34.48 -4.05
CA GLU A 398 34.85 -35.52 -3.20
C GLU A 398 35.89 -36.21 -2.29
N GLN A 399 37.12 -35.69 -2.23
CA GLN A 399 38.19 -36.15 -1.34
C GLN A 399 38.91 -34.97 -0.69
N THR A 400 38.99 -34.95 0.63
CA THR A 400 39.71 -33.91 1.40
C THR A 400 41.24 -34.05 1.26
N GLY A 401 41.95 -32.93 1.36
CA GLY A 401 43.41 -32.86 1.25
C GLY A 401 43.91 -32.28 -0.08
N HIS A 402 45.19 -32.48 -0.38
CA HIS A 402 45.82 -31.87 -1.56
C HIS A 402 45.57 -32.66 -2.85
N THR A 403 45.02 -32.00 -3.86
CA THR A 403 44.77 -32.50 -5.22
C THR A 403 45.38 -31.56 -6.27
N TYR A 404 45.30 -31.92 -7.55
CA TYR A 404 45.91 -31.17 -8.65
C TYR A 404 44.99 -31.09 -9.88
N ALA A 405 44.68 -29.87 -10.32
CA ALA A 405 44.08 -29.63 -11.63
C ALA A 405 45.17 -29.59 -12.72
N GLN A 406 44.84 -30.04 -13.93
CA GLN A 406 45.72 -29.95 -15.09
C GLN A 406 45.12 -28.97 -16.10
N TYR A 407 45.93 -28.02 -16.56
CA TYR A 407 45.51 -26.96 -17.48
C TYR A 407 46.48 -26.83 -18.65
N GLU A 408 46.02 -26.26 -19.76
CA GLU A 408 46.81 -25.96 -20.94
C GLU A 408 46.72 -24.47 -21.25
N LEU A 409 47.86 -23.82 -21.46
CA LEU A 409 47.94 -22.43 -21.88
C LEU A 409 48.29 -22.39 -23.37
N SER A 410 47.60 -21.54 -24.12
CA SER A 410 47.77 -21.43 -25.58
C SER A 410 48.19 -20.01 -25.97
N ALA A 411 49.28 -19.87 -26.73
CA ALA A 411 49.77 -18.57 -27.19
C ALA A 411 50.12 -18.58 -28.69
N LEU A 412 49.82 -17.50 -29.40
CA LEU A 412 50.20 -17.31 -30.79
C LEU A 412 51.66 -16.88 -30.90
N SER A 413 52.49 -17.74 -31.50
CA SER A 413 53.86 -17.39 -31.92
C SER A 413 53.83 -16.41 -33.09
N ALA A 414 54.88 -15.57 -33.23
CA ALA A 414 55.04 -14.61 -34.33
C ALA A 414 54.99 -15.21 -35.75
N GLY A 415 55.06 -16.54 -35.89
CA GLY A 415 54.81 -17.27 -37.15
C GLY A 415 53.33 -17.59 -37.43
N ASN A 416 52.39 -17.05 -36.64
CA ASN A 416 50.95 -17.36 -36.65
C ASN A 416 50.64 -18.85 -36.37
N GLN A 417 51.51 -19.50 -35.59
CA GLN A 417 51.32 -20.87 -35.08
C GLN A 417 50.99 -20.80 -33.59
N THR A 418 49.92 -21.48 -33.17
CA THR A 418 49.60 -21.63 -31.74
C THR A 418 50.59 -22.62 -31.11
N VAL A 419 51.24 -22.21 -30.03
CA VAL A 419 52.04 -23.06 -29.15
C VAL A 419 51.21 -23.31 -27.89
N THR A 420 51.17 -24.55 -27.41
CA THR A 420 50.49 -24.92 -26.18
C THR A 420 51.43 -25.59 -25.19
N GLU A 421 51.27 -25.29 -23.90
CA GLU A 421 52.00 -25.94 -22.80
C GLU A 421 51.04 -26.31 -21.67
N THR A 422 51.33 -27.43 -20.99
CA THR A 422 50.48 -28.00 -19.94
C THR A 422 51.08 -27.78 -18.55
N GLY A 423 50.29 -27.25 -17.61
CA GLY A 423 50.66 -27.02 -16.22
C GLY A 423 49.80 -27.82 -15.22
N LEU A 424 50.25 -27.84 -13.97
CA LEU A 424 49.49 -28.38 -12.83
C LEU A 424 49.25 -27.27 -11.81
N LEU A 425 48.04 -27.21 -11.26
CA LEU A 425 47.60 -26.27 -10.23
C LEU A 425 47.35 -27.05 -8.94
N LYS A 426 48.07 -26.74 -7.85
CA LYS A 426 47.87 -27.38 -6.55
C LYS A 426 46.65 -26.78 -5.84
N VAL A 427 45.75 -27.64 -5.38
CA VAL A 427 44.53 -27.25 -4.68
C VAL A 427 44.43 -28.04 -3.36
N LEU A 428 44.06 -27.39 -2.27
CA LEU A 428 43.69 -28.00 -1.00
C LEU A 428 42.17 -28.05 -0.89
N VAL A 429 41.59 -29.24 -0.87
CA VAL A 429 40.18 -29.45 -0.53
C VAL A 429 40.08 -29.51 0.99
N ASN A 430 39.41 -28.53 1.59
CA ASN A 430 39.19 -28.46 3.03
C ASN A 430 37.71 -28.71 3.36
N ASP A 431 37.46 -29.22 4.56
CA ASP A 431 36.12 -29.40 5.10
C ASP A 431 35.88 -28.36 6.20
N THR A 432 34.79 -27.61 6.06
CA THR A 432 34.26 -26.65 7.04
C THR A 432 32.78 -26.91 7.34
N GLN A 433 32.21 -27.99 6.83
CA GLN A 433 30.82 -28.37 7.09
C GLN A 433 30.69 -28.84 8.54
N LYS A 434 29.50 -28.65 9.12
CA LYS A 434 29.22 -29.00 10.51
C LYS A 434 28.27 -30.19 10.57
N PRO A 435 28.33 -31.00 11.64
CA PRO A 435 27.33 -32.04 11.88
C PRO A 435 25.91 -31.48 11.82
N VAL A 436 25.04 -32.18 11.11
CA VAL A 436 23.59 -31.96 11.06
C VAL A 436 22.93 -32.83 12.12
N ILE A 437 21.96 -32.25 12.84
CA ILE A 437 21.10 -32.97 13.79
C ILE A 437 19.67 -32.84 13.28
N GLU A 438 19.03 -33.96 13.00
CA GLU A 438 17.64 -34.05 12.55
C GLU A 438 16.76 -34.58 13.69
N LEU A 439 15.68 -33.87 14.00
CA LEU A 439 14.70 -34.26 15.03
C LEU A 439 13.41 -34.75 14.38
N LYS A 440 12.65 -35.61 15.08
CA LYS A 440 11.32 -36.04 14.62
C LYS A 440 10.32 -34.90 14.72
N GLN A 441 10.41 -34.10 15.78
CA GLN A 441 9.51 -32.98 16.10
C GLN A 441 10.29 -31.90 16.87
N ASP A 442 10.00 -30.63 16.59
CA ASP A 442 10.68 -29.49 17.24
C ASP A 442 10.16 -29.19 18.67
N TYR A 443 9.15 -29.94 19.12
CA TYR A 443 8.65 -29.95 20.50
C TYR A 443 8.03 -31.30 20.82
N VAL A 444 7.96 -31.67 22.10
CA VAL A 444 7.27 -32.90 22.55
C VAL A 444 6.34 -32.58 23.72
N SER A 445 5.16 -33.21 23.77
CA SER A 445 4.30 -33.20 24.95
C SER A 445 4.22 -34.59 25.59
N VAL A 446 4.28 -34.63 26.92
CA VAL A 446 4.34 -35.84 27.76
C VAL A 446 3.31 -35.74 28.88
N PRO A 447 2.47 -36.75 29.11
CA PRO A 447 1.55 -36.76 30.25
C PRO A 447 2.28 -36.80 31.61
N LEU A 448 1.69 -36.14 32.62
CA LEU A 448 2.26 -36.06 33.97
C LEU A 448 2.41 -37.47 34.60
N ASN A 449 3.65 -37.79 34.98
CA ASN A 449 4.16 -39.08 35.47
C ASN A 449 4.25 -40.20 34.42
N GLU A 450 4.16 -39.90 33.12
CA GLU A 450 4.48 -40.87 32.08
C GLU A 450 6.00 -40.93 31.82
N GLU A 451 6.50 -42.08 31.35
CA GLU A 451 7.90 -42.24 30.97
C GLU A 451 8.11 -41.68 29.56
N TYR A 452 9.20 -40.93 29.36
CA TYR A 452 9.56 -40.36 28.06
C TYR A 452 11.05 -40.60 27.79
N ASP A 453 11.34 -41.25 26.65
CA ASP A 453 12.70 -41.42 26.14
C ASP A 453 13.07 -40.21 25.28
N ILE A 454 14.02 -39.42 25.77
CA ILE A 454 14.53 -38.22 25.09
C ILE A 454 15.21 -38.55 23.76
N VAL A 455 15.79 -39.75 23.61
CA VAL A 455 16.52 -40.14 22.39
C VAL A 455 15.54 -40.44 21.26
N ASP A 456 14.30 -40.84 21.57
CA ASP A 456 13.30 -41.13 20.54
C ASP A 456 12.94 -39.91 19.68
N ASN A 457 13.19 -38.67 20.13
CA ASN A 457 12.96 -37.49 19.28
C ASN A 457 14.10 -37.21 18.28
N ILE A 458 15.20 -37.96 18.30
CA ILE A 458 16.32 -37.78 17.38
C ILE A 458 16.14 -38.73 16.18
N VAL A 459 16.14 -38.19 14.95
CA VAL A 459 16.10 -38.99 13.71
C VAL A 459 17.51 -39.39 13.30
N MET A 460 18.43 -38.42 13.25
CA MET A 460 19.78 -38.62 12.75
C MET A 460 20.73 -37.59 13.38
N VAL A 461 21.98 -38.00 13.60
CA VAL A 461 23.10 -37.07 13.78
C VAL A 461 24.19 -37.51 12.81
N SER A 462 24.49 -36.68 11.82
CA SER A 462 25.44 -37.02 10.76
C SER A 462 26.17 -35.79 10.27
N ASP A 463 27.43 -35.97 9.90
CA ASP A 463 28.20 -34.95 9.22
C ASP A 463 28.20 -35.22 7.69
N PRO A 464 28.08 -34.18 6.84
CA PRO A 464 28.04 -34.34 5.38
C PRO A 464 29.27 -35.04 4.77
N VAL A 465 30.41 -35.01 5.46
CA VAL A 465 31.70 -35.56 5.01
C VAL A 465 32.08 -36.79 5.84
N ASP A 466 31.89 -36.72 7.15
CA ASP A 466 32.31 -37.75 8.11
C ASP A 466 31.31 -38.90 8.32
N GLY A 467 30.05 -38.72 7.88
CA GLY A 467 28.96 -39.72 7.98
C GLY A 467 28.20 -39.65 9.32
N GLU A 468 27.45 -40.70 9.67
CA GLU A 468 26.71 -40.75 10.95
C GLU A 468 27.66 -40.68 12.16
N LEU A 469 27.34 -39.80 13.11
CA LEU A 469 28.04 -39.66 14.38
C LEU A 469 27.49 -40.66 15.40
N SER A 470 28.36 -41.20 16.24
CA SER A 470 27.96 -42.13 17.30
C SER A 470 27.54 -41.39 18.57
N PHE A 471 26.55 -41.90 19.30
CA PHE A 471 26.21 -41.38 20.63
C PHE A 471 27.36 -41.65 21.63
N SER A 472 27.63 -40.68 22.50
CA SER A 472 28.57 -40.76 23.62
C SER A 472 27.98 -40.11 24.88
N GLU A 473 28.36 -40.61 26.05
CA GLU A 473 28.02 -39.97 27.34
C GLU A 473 28.94 -38.78 27.68
N LEU A 474 30.06 -38.63 26.97
CA LEU A 474 31.04 -37.55 27.15
C LEU A 474 31.41 -36.93 25.79
N PRO A 475 31.75 -35.63 25.73
CA PRO A 475 32.18 -35.01 24.47
C PRO A 475 33.45 -35.67 23.92
N GLU A 476 33.31 -36.42 22.84
CA GLU A 476 34.40 -37.02 22.07
C GLU A 476 34.29 -36.61 20.60
N LYS A 477 35.42 -36.55 19.88
CA LYS A 477 35.44 -36.29 18.44
C LYS A 477 34.65 -37.35 17.67
N ASN A 478 33.93 -36.94 16.64
CA ASN A 478 33.03 -37.78 15.84
C ASN A 478 31.91 -38.44 16.67
N SER A 479 31.35 -37.70 17.62
CA SER A 479 30.28 -38.18 18.49
C SER A 479 29.28 -37.09 18.85
N TYR A 480 28.14 -37.49 19.42
CA TYR A 480 27.17 -36.56 20.00
C TYR A 480 26.74 -36.95 21.41
N THR A 481 26.48 -35.95 22.24
CA THR A 481 25.99 -36.07 23.62
C THR A 481 24.59 -35.48 23.73
N VAL A 482 23.82 -35.89 24.75
CA VAL A 482 22.47 -35.36 25.03
C VAL A 482 22.38 -34.90 26.48
N GLU A 483 22.07 -33.62 26.69
CA GLU A 483 21.79 -33.01 27.99
C GLU A 483 20.26 -32.86 28.18
N SER A 484 19.74 -33.13 29.38
CA SER A 484 18.31 -33.07 29.67
C SER A 484 18.05 -32.75 31.14
N ASP A 485 17.10 -31.85 31.41
CA ASP A 485 16.58 -31.55 32.75
C ASP A 485 15.14 -32.06 32.99
N VAL A 486 14.62 -32.85 32.04
CA VAL A 486 13.21 -33.27 31.98
C VAL A 486 12.77 -34.02 33.24
N ASN A 487 11.70 -33.53 33.88
CA ASN A 487 11.11 -34.17 35.06
C ASN A 487 9.60 -34.40 34.86
N THR A 488 9.24 -35.57 34.35
CA THR A 488 7.83 -35.91 34.05
C THR A 488 6.94 -36.01 35.29
N ALA A 489 7.49 -36.03 36.52
CA ALA A 489 6.70 -36.02 37.75
C ALA A 489 6.17 -34.62 38.14
N ARG A 490 6.60 -33.55 37.44
CA ARG A 490 6.15 -32.18 37.68
C ARG A 490 5.71 -31.52 36.37
N ALA A 491 4.52 -30.94 36.36
CA ALA A 491 4.02 -30.21 35.19
C ALA A 491 4.87 -28.94 34.96
N GLY A 492 5.25 -28.69 33.71
CA GLY A 492 6.18 -27.64 33.34
C GLY A 492 6.77 -27.84 31.95
N VAL A 493 7.59 -26.90 31.50
CA VAL A 493 8.35 -26.99 30.25
C VAL A 493 9.83 -27.17 30.58
N TYR A 494 10.41 -28.25 30.09
CA TYR A 494 11.79 -28.67 30.24
C TYR A 494 12.52 -28.58 28.90
N HIS A 495 13.84 -28.68 28.88
CA HIS A 495 14.60 -28.65 27.64
C HIS A 495 15.58 -29.83 27.53
N VAL A 496 15.65 -30.39 26.34
CA VAL A 496 16.68 -31.36 25.94
C VAL A 496 17.59 -30.66 24.94
N THR A 497 18.90 -30.89 25.02
CA THR A 497 19.89 -30.34 24.07
C THR A 497 20.79 -31.47 23.58
N VAL A 498 20.98 -31.55 22.26
CA VAL A 498 21.96 -32.44 21.63
C VAL A 498 23.16 -31.59 21.21
N HIS A 499 24.37 -32.07 21.52
CA HIS A 499 25.62 -31.46 21.06
C HIS A 499 26.38 -32.48 20.21
N ALA A 500 26.84 -32.09 19.02
CA ALA A 500 27.57 -32.96 18.10
C ALA A 500 28.92 -32.35 17.72
N GLU A 501 29.96 -33.17 17.61
CA GLU A 501 31.32 -32.81 17.17
C GLU A 501 31.83 -33.81 16.12
N ASP A 502 32.33 -33.35 14.98
CA ASP A 502 32.92 -34.15 13.91
C ASP A 502 34.37 -34.63 14.23
N LYS A 503 35.12 -35.17 13.25
CA LYS A 503 36.56 -35.47 13.45
C LYS A 503 37.43 -34.21 13.50
N ASN A 504 37.02 -33.09 12.88
CA ASN A 504 37.80 -31.84 12.78
C ASN A 504 37.59 -30.85 13.95
N SER A 505 36.72 -31.17 14.92
CA SER A 505 36.24 -30.29 16.01
C SER A 505 35.32 -29.14 15.57
N LEU A 506 34.58 -29.34 14.49
CA LEU A 506 33.43 -28.55 14.08
C LEU A 506 32.20 -29.06 14.85
N THR A 507 31.51 -28.13 15.51
CA THR A 507 30.39 -28.45 16.40
C THR A 507 29.06 -27.86 15.95
N SER A 508 27.99 -28.60 16.22
CA SER A 508 26.61 -28.15 16.13
C SER A 508 25.83 -28.53 17.40
N SER A 509 24.68 -27.88 17.61
CA SER A 509 23.80 -28.19 18.73
C SER A 509 22.37 -27.79 18.41
N VAL A 510 21.40 -28.56 18.91
CA VAL A 510 19.97 -28.25 18.81
C VAL A 510 19.29 -28.52 20.14
N SER A 511 18.25 -27.75 20.49
CA SER A 511 17.45 -27.96 21.69
C SER A 511 15.97 -27.90 21.37
N TRP A 512 15.17 -28.76 22.01
CA TRP A 512 13.71 -28.74 21.92
C TRP A 512 13.05 -28.72 23.32
N PRO A 513 11.90 -28.05 23.46
CA PRO A 513 11.12 -28.09 24.68
C PRO A 513 10.35 -29.40 24.81
N VAL A 514 10.31 -29.93 26.04
CA VAL A 514 9.47 -31.06 26.46
C VAL A 514 8.46 -30.54 27.47
N THR A 515 7.19 -30.54 27.09
CA THR A 515 6.09 -30.05 27.92
C THR A 515 5.46 -31.21 28.68
N VAL A 516 5.48 -31.14 30.01
CA VAL A 516 4.85 -32.13 30.88
C VAL A 516 3.48 -31.59 31.33
N GLU A 517 2.40 -32.22 30.89
CA GLU A 517 1.03 -31.72 31.13
C GLU A 517 0.06 -32.78 31.69
N ARG A 518 -0.98 -32.32 32.40
CA ARG A 518 -1.99 -33.22 33.00
C ARG A 518 -3.04 -33.62 31.97
N PHE A 519 -2.80 -34.68 31.21
CA PHE A 519 -3.85 -35.30 30.41
C PHE A 519 -4.89 -36.00 31.30
N SER A 520 -6.15 -35.57 31.18
CA SER A 520 -7.31 -36.29 31.68
C SER A 520 -8.01 -36.95 30.51
N LEU A 521 -8.00 -38.29 30.47
CA LEU A 521 -8.95 -39.04 29.65
C LEU A 521 -10.37 -38.80 30.17
N ALA A 522 -11.30 -38.63 29.24
CA ALA A 522 -12.60 -38.02 29.52
C ALA A 522 -13.51 -38.87 30.41
N ASP A 523 -13.97 -38.28 31.52
CA ASP A 523 -15.38 -38.36 31.91
C ASP A 523 -15.81 -37.03 32.59
N GLN A 524 -17.12 -36.85 32.75
CA GLN A 524 -17.76 -35.56 33.02
C GLN A 524 -17.51 -35.02 34.45
N SER A 525 -17.77 -33.71 34.61
CA SER A 525 -17.82 -32.93 35.87
C SER A 525 -16.49 -32.42 36.46
N HIS A 526 -15.90 -31.41 35.82
CA HIS A 526 -15.68 -30.10 36.45
C HIS A 526 -15.65 -28.99 35.40
N ASP A 527 -15.89 -27.75 35.82
CA ASP A 527 -16.21 -26.62 34.93
C ASP A 527 -15.06 -26.23 33.99
N LYS A 528 -15.28 -26.36 32.67
CA LYS A 528 -14.52 -25.63 31.63
C LYS A 528 -14.77 -24.10 31.67
N ALA A 529 -15.55 -23.61 32.63
CA ALA A 529 -15.80 -22.19 32.81
C ALA A 529 -14.55 -21.44 33.24
N ASP A 530 -13.67 -22.04 34.06
CA ASP A 530 -12.68 -21.32 34.86
C ASP A 530 -11.26 -21.18 34.25
N LEU A 531 -11.04 -21.76 33.06
CA LEU A 531 -9.78 -21.64 32.34
C LEU A 531 -9.64 -20.30 31.60
N ALA A 532 -8.40 -19.87 31.38
CA ALA A 532 -8.08 -18.80 30.45
C ALA A 532 -8.47 -19.19 29.01
N ARG A 533 -8.85 -18.22 28.20
CA ARG A 533 -9.20 -18.40 26.78
C ARG A 533 -8.16 -17.69 25.93
N ILE A 534 -7.55 -18.41 25.00
CA ILE A 534 -6.68 -17.86 23.96
C ILE A 534 -7.46 -17.94 22.65
N ALA A 535 -7.61 -16.81 21.97
CA ALA A 535 -8.23 -16.71 20.66
C ALA A 535 -7.16 -16.31 19.63
N LEU A 536 -6.99 -17.13 18.60
CA LEU A 536 -6.06 -16.91 17.49
C LEU A 536 -6.82 -16.60 16.20
N SER A 537 -6.19 -15.89 15.27
CA SER A 537 -6.73 -15.62 13.93
C SER A 537 -6.72 -16.89 13.05
N GLY A 538 -5.75 -17.77 13.29
CA GLY A 538 -5.63 -19.10 12.71
C GLY A 538 -4.58 -19.94 13.45
N ASN A 539 -4.46 -21.22 13.09
CA ASN A 539 -3.44 -22.12 13.62
C ASN A 539 -2.18 -22.17 12.73
N HIS A 540 -2.25 -21.58 11.53
CA HIS A 540 -1.17 -21.52 10.55
C HIS A 540 -1.26 -20.17 9.82
N LEU A 541 -0.13 -19.49 9.65
CA LEU A 541 0.01 -18.22 8.93
C LEU A 541 1.13 -18.37 7.89
N MET A 542 0.93 -17.82 6.69
CA MET A 542 1.90 -17.80 5.60
C MET A 542 2.40 -16.38 5.36
N LEU A 543 3.72 -16.18 5.43
CA LEU A 543 4.41 -14.90 5.22
C LEU A 543 5.44 -15.03 4.09
N GLU A 544 5.76 -13.92 3.44
CA GLU A 544 6.86 -13.83 2.47
C GLU A 544 8.16 -13.41 3.14
N VAL A 545 9.29 -13.70 2.48
CA VAL A 545 10.61 -13.28 2.96
C VAL A 545 10.69 -11.74 2.94
N GLY A 546 10.86 -11.15 4.13
CA GLY A 546 10.92 -9.71 4.36
C GLY A 546 9.63 -9.07 4.88
N ASP A 547 8.54 -9.83 5.03
CA ASP A 547 7.28 -9.29 5.54
C ASP A 547 7.41 -8.72 6.96
N PRO A 548 6.79 -7.56 7.27
CA PRO A 548 6.63 -7.13 8.66
C PRO A 548 5.65 -8.07 9.36
N PHE A 549 6.04 -8.56 10.54
CA PHE A 549 5.21 -9.44 11.37
C PHE A 549 4.94 -8.81 12.75
N GLU A 550 3.68 -8.67 13.12
CA GLU A 550 3.28 -8.36 14.49
C GLU A 550 2.57 -9.55 15.14
N ILE A 551 2.82 -9.76 16.44
CA ILE A 551 2.18 -10.82 17.23
C ILE A 551 0.64 -10.74 17.19
N THR A 552 0.07 -9.54 17.02
CA THR A 552 -1.36 -9.28 16.88
C THR A 552 -1.98 -9.84 15.60
N ASP A 553 -1.18 -10.15 14.57
CA ASP A 553 -1.65 -10.80 13.34
C ASP A 553 -2.14 -12.24 13.62
N VAL A 554 -1.60 -12.85 14.67
CA VAL A 554 -1.93 -14.20 15.14
C VAL A 554 -2.82 -14.19 16.39
N LEU A 555 -2.57 -13.28 17.33
CA LEU A 555 -3.22 -13.27 18.66
C LEU A 555 -4.38 -12.28 18.75
N LEU A 556 -5.62 -12.76 18.60
CA LEU A 556 -6.83 -11.94 18.68
C LEU A 556 -7.15 -11.50 20.11
N ALA A 557 -7.06 -12.41 21.09
CA ALA A 557 -7.32 -12.10 22.50
C ALA A 557 -6.78 -13.18 23.44
N VAL A 558 -6.45 -12.77 24.68
CA VAL A 558 -6.21 -13.67 25.81
C VAL A 558 -7.03 -13.17 27.01
N THR A 559 -8.00 -13.95 27.47
CA THR A 559 -8.97 -13.52 28.49
C THR A 559 -9.21 -14.54 29.60
N ASP A 560 -9.68 -14.07 30.76
CA ASP A 560 -10.21 -14.93 31.82
C ASP A 560 -11.61 -15.49 31.48
N LYS A 561 -12.17 -16.25 32.42
CA LYS A 561 -13.53 -16.79 32.37
C LYS A 561 -14.65 -15.76 32.13
N ASN A 562 -14.43 -14.51 32.55
CA ASN A 562 -15.36 -13.40 32.45
C ASN A 562 -15.16 -12.57 31.15
N ASN A 563 -14.26 -13.00 30.26
CA ASN A 563 -13.77 -12.25 29.09
C ASN A 563 -12.97 -10.97 29.45
N THR A 564 -12.40 -10.89 30.65
CA THR A 564 -11.46 -9.85 31.05
C THR A 564 -10.10 -10.12 30.42
N PRO A 565 -9.45 -9.16 29.72
CA PRO A 565 -8.11 -9.36 29.18
C PRO A 565 -7.08 -9.66 30.27
N LEU A 566 -6.31 -10.73 30.06
CA LEU A 566 -5.13 -11.07 30.88
C LEU A 566 -3.96 -10.15 30.49
N LYS A 567 -2.96 -10.01 31.37
CA LYS A 567 -1.77 -9.16 31.09
C LYS A 567 -0.64 -9.97 30.47
N GLN A 568 0.04 -9.41 29.47
CA GLN A 568 1.29 -10.01 28.97
C GLN A 568 2.40 -9.87 30.03
N SER A 569 3.24 -10.89 30.16
CA SER A 569 4.36 -10.97 31.11
C SER A 569 5.50 -11.80 30.53
N ASP A 570 6.75 -11.45 30.90
CA ASP A 570 7.96 -12.20 30.51
C ASP A 570 8.07 -13.55 31.26
N GLU A 571 7.45 -13.64 32.43
CA GLU A 571 7.30 -14.88 33.20
C GLU A 571 5.82 -15.21 33.43
N LEU A 572 5.44 -16.48 33.26
CA LEU A 572 4.05 -16.91 33.41
C LEU A 572 3.69 -16.99 34.90
N SER A 573 2.79 -16.11 35.32
CA SER A 573 2.28 -15.99 36.68
C SER A 573 0.76 -15.86 36.70
N PRO A 574 0.08 -16.07 37.85
CA PRO A 574 -1.38 -16.07 37.90
C PRO A 574 -1.99 -14.75 37.39
N GLY A 575 -2.97 -14.83 36.48
CA GLY A 575 -3.58 -13.66 35.84
C GLY A 575 -2.77 -13.05 34.69
N THR A 576 -1.78 -13.77 34.15
CA THR A 576 -0.94 -13.32 33.03
C THR A 576 -0.90 -14.31 31.86
N TYR A 577 -0.37 -13.86 30.73
CA TYR A 577 0.01 -14.71 29.62
C TYR A 577 1.41 -14.35 29.12
N MET A 578 2.09 -15.34 28.53
CA MET A 578 3.40 -15.21 27.91
C MET A 578 3.30 -15.73 26.47
N ILE A 579 4.13 -15.16 25.60
CA ILE A 579 4.31 -15.64 24.22
C ILE A 579 5.77 -16.10 24.10
N ARG A 580 5.97 -17.28 23.52
CA ARG A 580 7.28 -17.89 23.27
C ARG A 580 7.43 -18.21 21.80
N GLY A 581 8.68 -18.20 21.33
CA GLY A 581 9.02 -18.23 19.92
C GLY A 581 9.27 -16.82 19.39
N SER A 582 10.10 -16.73 18.36
CA SER A 582 10.39 -15.52 17.61
C SER A 582 10.15 -15.81 16.14
N VAL A 583 9.52 -14.89 15.43
CA VAL A 583 9.35 -14.99 13.98
C VAL A 583 10.41 -14.12 13.34
N THR A 584 11.27 -14.73 12.51
CA THR A 584 12.07 -13.98 11.55
C THR A 584 11.50 -14.19 10.17
N THR A 585 11.25 -13.09 9.46
CA THR A 585 10.87 -13.10 8.04
C THR A 585 12.09 -12.92 7.13
N GLU A 586 13.32 -12.76 7.67
CA GLU A 586 14.52 -12.53 6.87
C GLU A 586 14.93 -13.71 5.97
N LYS A 587 14.40 -14.91 6.23
CA LYS A 587 14.66 -16.14 5.46
C LYS A 587 13.43 -17.06 5.47
N ALA A 588 13.28 -17.84 4.40
CA ALA A 588 12.30 -18.92 4.35
C ALA A 588 12.57 -19.97 5.45
N GLY A 589 11.50 -20.49 6.04
CA GLY A 589 11.55 -21.41 7.18
C GLY A 589 10.23 -21.42 7.97
N ILE A 590 10.04 -22.45 8.79
CA ILE A 590 8.86 -22.58 9.64
C ILE A 590 9.19 -22.05 11.04
N ASN A 591 8.51 -20.98 11.44
CA ASN A 591 8.54 -20.44 12.79
C ASN A 591 7.33 -20.98 13.57
N SER A 592 7.42 -21.05 14.91
CA SER A 592 6.29 -21.43 15.77
C SER A 592 6.14 -20.45 16.92
N LEU A 593 4.93 -19.92 17.10
CA LEU A 593 4.55 -19.17 18.30
C LEU A 593 3.74 -20.06 19.24
N MET A 594 4.13 -20.07 20.52
CA MET A 594 3.42 -20.71 21.61
C MET A 594 2.93 -19.64 22.58
N ILE A 595 1.61 -19.54 22.76
CA ILE A 595 0.97 -18.65 23.71
C ILE A 595 0.55 -19.49 24.91
N SER A 596 0.97 -19.09 26.11
CA SER A 596 0.58 -19.73 27.37
C SER A 596 -0.08 -18.70 28.27
N ALA A 597 -1.28 -19.01 28.77
CA ALA A 597 -2.07 -18.14 29.64
C ALA A 597 -2.37 -18.85 30.96
N MET A 598 -2.19 -18.16 32.09
CA MET A 598 -2.43 -18.71 33.43
C MET A 598 -3.57 -17.95 34.12
N ASN A 599 -4.60 -18.67 34.58
CA ASN A 599 -5.69 -18.07 35.35
C ASN A 599 -5.21 -17.65 36.77
N GLU A 600 -6.07 -17.02 37.57
CA GLU A 600 -5.69 -16.59 38.94
C GLU A 600 -5.43 -17.78 39.90
N ASP A 601 -5.96 -18.97 39.58
CA ASP A 601 -5.81 -20.20 40.36
C ASP A 601 -4.52 -20.98 40.02
N GLY A 602 -3.80 -20.59 38.96
CA GLY A 602 -2.53 -21.19 38.51
C GLY A 602 -2.65 -22.24 37.41
N ASP A 603 -3.84 -22.48 36.87
CA ASP A 603 -4.05 -23.39 35.73
C ASP A 603 -3.60 -22.73 34.43
N ILE A 604 -2.88 -23.49 33.60
CA ILE A 604 -2.33 -23.04 32.32
C ILE A 604 -3.20 -23.53 31.17
N THR A 605 -3.52 -22.62 30.26
CA THR A 605 -4.06 -22.90 28.92
C THR A 605 -3.00 -22.53 27.89
N MET A 606 -2.83 -23.35 26.86
CA MET A 606 -1.87 -23.08 25.77
C MET A 606 -2.56 -23.11 24.41
N ALA A 607 -2.04 -22.34 23.48
CA ALA A 607 -2.37 -22.42 22.06
C ALA A 607 -1.12 -22.08 21.25
N SER A 608 -0.91 -22.79 20.14
CA SER A 608 0.17 -22.52 19.20
C SER A 608 -0.36 -22.05 17.85
N SER A 609 0.48 -21.32 17.13
CA SER A 609 0.31 -21.07 15.70
C SER A 609 1.64 -21.28 14.99
N THR A 610 1.60 -21.98 13.88
CA THR A 610 2.74 -22.15 12.97
C THR A 610 2.78 -20.97 12.01
N ILE A 611 3.97 -20.48 11.68
CA ILE A 611 4.18 -19.31 10.83
C ILE A 611 5.26 -19.65 9.82
N GLN A 612 4.83 -20.04 8.63
CA GLN A 612 5.74 -20.46 7.56
C GLN A 612 6.08 -19.26 6.69
N VAL A 613 7.37 -18.93 6.65
CA VAL A 613 7.97 -17.95 5.75
C VAL A 613 8.46 -18.71 4.52
N GLY A 614 8.14 -18.25 3.32
CA GLY A 614 8.58 -18.87 2.07
C GLY A 614 8.98 -17.83 1.03
N THR A 615 9.65 -18.27 -0.03
CA THR A 615 9.67 -17.52 -1.29
C THR A 615 8.26 -17.41 -1.87
N ASP A 616 8.00 -16.40 -2.70
CA ASP A 616 6.72 -16.18 -3.35
C ASP A 616 6.17 -17.47 -4.00
N GLU A 617 7.02 -18.24 -4.71
CA GLU A 617 6.62 -19.52 -5.30
C GLU A 617 6.24 -20.59 -4.26
N GLU A 618 6.93 -20.67 -3.12
CA GLU A 618 6.64 -21.62 -2.04
C GLU A 618 5.37 -21.22 -1.28
N VAL A 619 5.17 -19.92 -1.04
CA VAL A 619 3.94 -19.37 -0.43
C VAL A 619 2.76 -19.66 -1.34
N MET A 620 2.88 -19.43 -2.65
CA MET A 620 1.86 -19.79 -3.63
C MET A 620 1.56 -21.29 -3.64
N GLN A 621 2.57 -22.15 -3.71
CA GLN A 621 2.38 -23.60 -3.71
C GLN A 621 1.72 -24.11 -2.42
N ALA A 622 2.11 -23.57 -1.26
CA ALA A 622 1.49 -23.88 0.03
C ALA A 622 0.02 -23.43 0.12
N SER A 623 -0.31 -22.27 -0.46
CA SER A 623 -1.69 -21.77 -0.59
C SER A 623 -2.52 -22.47 -1.70
N GLY A 624 -1.98 -23.52 -2.34
CA GLY A 624 -2.68 -24.30 -3.38
C GLY A 624 -2.71 -23.63 -4.76
N VAL A 625 -1.92 -22.58 -4.96
CA VAL A 625 -1.78 -21.85 -6.21
C VAL A 625 -0.58 -22.41 -6.99
N MET A 626 -0.81 -22.86 -8.23
CA MET A 626 0.30 -23.30 -9.08
C MET A 626 1.03 -22.09 -9.69
N PRO A 627 2.36 -21.93 -9.54
CA PRO A 627 3.13 -20.81 -10.12
C PRO A 627 2.92 -20.65 -11.63
N GLY A 628 2.87 -21.76 -12.38
CA GLY A 628 2.59 -21.77 -13.81
C GLY A 628 1.14 -21.45 -14.22
N SER A 629 0.23 -21.20 -13.27
CA SER A 629 -1.13 -20.74 -13.58
C SER A 629 -1.15 -19.26 -14.00
N PRO A 630 -2.18 -18.78 -14.73
CA PRO A 630 -2.30 -17.36 -15.06
C PRO A 630 -2.19 -16.42 -13.84
N TYR A 631 -2.82 -16.80 -12.72
CA TYR A 631 -2.74 -16.06 -11.46
C TYR A 631 -1.31 -16.03 -10.89
N GLY A 632 -0.62 -17.17 -10.87
CA GLY A 632 0.76 -17.27 -10.35
C GLY A 632 1.76 -16.48 -11.19
N GLN A 633 1.68 -16.57 -12.52
CA GLN A 633 2.52 -15.79 -13.44
C GLN A 633 2.35 -14.28 -13.24
N ILE A 634 1.11 -13.82 -13.04
CA ILE A 634 0.83 -12.40 -12.77
C ILE A 634 1.39 -11.97 -11.41
N TYR A 635 1.17 -12.77 -10.36
CA TYR A 635 1.68 -12.44 -9.02
C TYR A 635 3.19 -12.29 -9.01
N LEU A 636 3.92 -13.30 -9.49
CA LEU A 636 5.37 -13.35 -9.49
C LEU A 636 5.98 -12.20 -10.28
N PHE A 637 5.38 -11.81 -11.41
CA PHE A 637 5.82 -10.63 -12.16
C PHE A 637 5.64 -9.33 -11.36
N LEU A 638 4.51 -9.18 -10.66
CA LEU A 638 4.24 -7.98 -9.85
C LEU A 638 5.17 -7.89 -8.63
N THR A 639 5.48 -9.02 -7.98
CA THR A 639 6.35 -9.04 -6.79
C THR A 639 7.84 -9.05 -7.16
N SER A 640 8.27 -10.02 -7.97
CA SER A 640 9.69 -10.25 -8.29
C SER A 640 10.25 -9.29 -9.34
N ASP A 641 9.55 -9.08 -10.47
CA ASP A 641 10.07 -8.20 -11.55
C ASP A 641 9.79 -6.72 -11.27
N MET A 642 8.57 -6.37 -10.83
CA MET A 642 8.18 -4.98 -10.55
C MET A 642 8.55 -4.49 -9.13
N GLY A 643 8.88 -5.39 -8.21
CA GLY A 643 9.26 -5.05 -6.83
C GLY A 643 8.11 -4.47 -6.01
N LEU A 644 6.88 -4.97 -6.20
CA LEU A 644 5.71 -4.62 -5.37
C LEU A 644 5.58 -5.61 -4.20
N ASN A 645 5.04 -5.16 -3.08
CA ASN A 645 4.70 -6.07 -1.98
C ASN A 645 3.40 -6.84 -2.25
N ARG A 646 3.16 -7.92 -1.51
CA ARG A 646 1.95 -8.75 -1.59
C ARG A 646 0.66 -7.94 -1.60
N ALA A 647 0.51 -6.94 -0.74
CA ALA A 647 -0.67 -6.08 -0.69
C ALA A 647 -0.91 -5.34 -2.01
N ALA A 648 0.14 -4.73 -2.57
CA ALA A 648 0.08 -4.08 -3.87
C ALA A 648 -0.25 -5.08 -5.01
N ALA A 649 0.40 -6.25 -5.02
CA ALA A 649 0.17 -7.30 -6.02
C ALA A 649 -1.27 -7.87 -5.95
N CYS A 650 -1.77 -8.20 -4.76
CA CYS A 650 -3.16 -8.65 -4.53
C CYS A 650 -4.20 -7.60 -4.96
N GLY A 651 -3.88 -6.31 -4.80
CA GLY A 651 -4.75 -5.20 -5.26
C GLY A 651 -4.90 -5.12 -6.78
N ILE A 652 -3.82 -5.38 -7.52
CA ILE A 652 -3.82 -5.46 -8.99
C ILE A 652 -4.53 -6.73 -9.44
N LEU A 653 -4.20 -7.88 -8.83
CA LEU A 653 -4.82 -9.17 -9.13
C LEU A 653 -6.32 -9.17 -8.92
N ALA A 654 -6.85 -8.54 -7.86
CA ALA A 654 -8.29 -8.46 -7.65
C ALA A 654 -9.02 -7.69 -8.77
N ASN A 655 -8.36 -6.72 -9.39
CA ASN A 655 -8.89 -6.03 -10.57
C ASN A 655 -8.87 -6.95 -11.79
N MET A 656 -7.72 -7.55 -12.12
CA MET A 656 -7.60 -8.50 -13.24
C MET A 656 -8.55 -9.71 -13.09
N ALA A 657 -8.79 -10.19 -11.87
CA ALA A 657 -9.75 -11.25 -11.54
C ALA A 657 -11.17 -10.88 -11.95
N ARG A 658 -11.63 -9.67 -11.59
CA ARG A 658 -12.95 -9.14 -11.96
C ARG A 658 -13.06 -8.91 -13.47
N GLU A 659 -12.00 -8.41 -14.09
CA GLU A 659 -12.04 -7.84 -15.43
C GLU A 659 -11.82 -8.84 -16.55
N SER A 660 -10.87 -9.77 -16.36
CA SER A 660 -10.50 -10.76 -17.37
C SER A 660 -10.57 -12.20 -16.86
N GLY A 661 -10.70 -12.42 -15.54
CA GLY A 661 -10.52 -13.74 -14.94
C GLY A 661 -9.10 -14.29 -15.19
N PHE A 662 -8.11 -13.40 -15.29
CA PHE A 662 -6.72 -13.68 -15.67
C PHE A 662 -6.53 -14.25 -17.10
N ASN A 663 -7.51 -14.08 -17.99
CA ASN A 663 -7.41 -14.47 -19.39
C ASN A 663 -6.87 -13.31 -20.25
N PRO A 664 -5.65 -13.40 -20.84
CA PRO A 664 -5.11 -12.34 -21.68
C PRO A 664 -5.87 -12.15 -23.01
N SER A 665 -6.71 -13.11 -23.41
CA SER A 665 -7.63 -12.95 -24.57
C SER A 665 -9.08 -12.70 -24.13
N ALA A 666 -9.30 -12.14 -22.94
CA ALA A 666 -10.62 -11.67 -22.52
C ALA A 666 -11.03 -10.44 -23.34
N ASP A 667 -12.03 -10.59 -24.21
CA ASP A 667 -12.64 -9.50 -24.98
C ASP A 667 -14.01 -9.12 -24.41
N ASN A 668 -14.22 -7.82 -24.18
CA ASN A 668 -15.52 -7.26 -23.83
C ASN A 668 -16.11 -6.51 -25.02
N ALA A 669 -16.74 -7.28 -25.91
CA ALA A 669 -17.48 -6.82 -27.09
C ALA A 669 -16.65 -5.95 -28.07
N GLY A 670 -15.35 -6.21 -28.19
CA GLY A 670 -14.42 -5.45 -29.04
C GLY A 670 -14.08 -4.03 -28.53
N LEU A 671 -14.45 -3.68 -27.30
CA LEU A 671 -14.21 -2.36 -26.71
C LEU A 671 -13.02 -2.35 -25.75
N TYR A 672 -12.81 -3.45 -25.04
CA TYR A 672 -11.78 -3.65 -24.03
C TYR A 672 -11.21 -5.07 -24.14
N HIS A 673 -9.88 -5.23 -24.01
CA HIS A 673 -9.20 -6.51 -24.20
C HIS A 673 -8.07 -6.74 -23.20
N GLY A 674 -7.85 -8.00 -22.82
CA GLY A 674 -6.71 -8.42 -22.01
C GLY A 674 -6.88 -8.27 -20.50
N LEU A 675 -5.79 -8.51 -19.77
CA LEU A 675 -5.76 -8.66 -18.31
C LEU A 675 -6.37 -7.48 -17.55
N CYS A 676 -5.98 -6.26 -17.94
CA CYS A 676 -6.48 -4.99 -17.40
C CYS A 676 -7.55 -4.35 -18.30
N GLN A 677 -8.21 -5.14 -19.17
CA GLN A 677 -9.25 -4.69 -20.08
C GLN A 677 -8.92 -3.37 -20.79
N TRP A 678 -7.76 -3.31 -21.44
CA TRP A 678 -7.30 -2.11 -22.13
C TRP A 678 -8.28 -1.73 -23.25
N GLY A 679 -8.72 -0.47 -23.27
CA GLY A 679 -9.69 0.04 -24.24
C GLY A 679 -9.15 1.17 -25.12
N GLY A 680 -9.78 1.34 -26.28
CA GLY A 680 -9.57 2.48 -27.19
C GLY A 680 -8.09 2.76 -27.53
N GLY A 681 -7.61 3.94 -27.13
CA GLY A 681 -6.22 4.36 -27.36
C GLY A 681 -5.19 3.52 -26.61
N ARG A 682 -5.49 3.10 -25.36
CA ARG A 682 -4.58 2.24 -24.57
C ARG A 682 -4.44 0.85 -25.20
N LEU A 683 -5.53 0.28 -25.70
CA LEU A 683 -5.52 -0.97 -26.46
C LEU A 683 -4.64 -0.89 -27.71
N THR A 684 -4.73 0.23 -28.44
CA THR A 684 -3.88 0.47 -29.61
C THR A 684 -2.40 0.59 -29.20
N ASN A 685 -2.11 1.17 -28.04
CA ASN A 685 -0.76 1.29 -27.51
C ASN A 685 -0.19 -0.08 -27.08
N LEU A 686 -0.99 -0.94 -26.44
CA LEU A 686 -0.60 -2.32 -26.06
C LEU A 686 -0.05 -3.09 -27.26
N TYR A 687 -0.86 -3.27 -28.31
CA TYR A 687 -0.46 -4.05 -29.49
C TYR A 687 0.75 -3.42 -30.20
N ASN A 688 0.77 -2.09 -30.35
CA ASN A 688 1.90 -1.39 -30.97
C ASN A 688 3.20 -1.54 -30.17
N TRP A 689 3.13 -1.51 -28.84
CA TRP A 689 4.29 -1.61 -27.98
C TRP A 689 4.82 -3.05 -27.92
N CYS A 690 3.95 -4.05 -27.72
CA CYS A 690 4.35 -5.46 -27.69
C CYS A 690 5.07 -5.86 -28.98
N TRP A 691 4.47 -5.57 -30.15
CA TRP A 691 5.08 -5.87 -31.45
C TRP A 691 6.39 -5.12 -31.72
N GLN A 692 6.59 -3.93 -31.14
CA GLN A 692 7.86 -3.18 -31.26
C GLN A 692 8.97 -3.74 -30.37
N ASN A 693 8.63 -4.37 -29.24
CA ASN A 693 9.59 -4.88 -28.25
C ASN A 693 9.75 -6.41 -28.30
N GLY A 694 9.05 -7.10 -29.20
CA GLY A 694 9.17 -8.54 -29.42
C GLY A 694 8.23 -9.41 -28.58
N TYR A 695 7.28 -8.81 -27.86
CA TYR A 695 6.27 -9.50 -27.08
C TYR A 695 4.99 -9.78 -27.89
N ASP A 696 4.24 -10.80 -27.49
CA ASP A 696 2.91 -11.10 -28.03
C ASP A 696 1.83 -10.40 -27.18
N PRO A 697 1.02 -9.48 -27.74
CA PRO A 697 -0.04 -8.81 -27.00
C PRO A 697 -1.21 -9.73 -26.59
N GLU A 698 -1.25 -10.99 -27.02
CA GLU A 698 -2.23 -12.00 -26.57
C GLU A 698 -1.73 -12.87 -25.40
N THR A 699 -0.50 -12.67 -24.91
CA THR A 699 0.05 -13.43 -23.77
C THR A 699 0.08 -12.61 -22.48
N ILE A 700 0.12 -13.31 -21.35
CA ILE A 700 0.25 -12.72 -20.01
C ILE A 700 1.54 -11.90 -19.93
N GLU A 701 2.68 -12.50 -20.30
CA GLU A 701 4.01 -11.85 -20.35
C GLU A 701 3.99 -10.52 -21.12
N GLY A 702 3.46 -10.49 -22.34
CA GLY A 702 3.42 -9.28 -23.16
C GLY A 702 2.52 -8.18 -22.59
N GLN A 703 1.40 -8.56 -21.99
CA GLN A 703 0.47 -7.62 -21.35
C GLN A 703 1.00 -7.09 -20.02
N LEU A 704 1.75 -7.89 -19.25
CA LEU A 704 2.35 -7.46 -17.99
C LEU A 704 3.54 -6.51 -18.18
N HIS A 705 4.39 -6.74 -19.18
CA HIS A 705 5.43 -5.77 -19.52
C HIS A 705 4.84 -4.45 -20.10
N PHE A 706 3.67 -4.49 -20.74
CA PHE A 706 2.97 -3.27 -21.12
C PHE A 706 2.33 -2.54 -19.92
N LEU A 707 1.80 -3.28 -18.94
CA LEU A 707 1.36 -2.74 -17.66
C LEU A 707 2.51 -2.05 -16.92
N GLU A 708 3.68 -2.69 -16.86
CA GLU A 708 4.90 -2.14 -16.28
C GLU A 708 5.32 -0.82 -16.97
N LEU A 709 5.24 -0.75 -18.30
CA LEU A 709 5.49 0.47 -19.06
C LEU A 709 4.51 1.60 -18.69
N GLU A 710 3.20 1.32 -18.68
CA GLU A 710 2.19 2.33 -18.34
C GLU A 710 2.40 2.83 -16.90
N LEU A 711 2.68 1.92 -15.96
CA LEU A 711 2.93 2.23 -14.54
C LEU A 711 4.25 2.96 -14.30
N ASN A 712 5.33 2.70 -15.03
CA ASN A 712 6.57 3.50 -14.92
C ASN A 712 6.50 4.84 -15.67
N GLY A 713 5.59 4.96 -16.65
CA GLY A 713 5.39 6.14 -17.48
C GLY A 713 4.22 7.02 -17.03
N SER A 714 3.14 6.98 -17.80
CA SER A 714 1.95 7.83 -17.63
C SER A 714 1.29 7.71 -16.25
N TYR A 715 1.44 6.57 -15.58
CA TYR A 715 0.84 6.26 -14.29
C TYR A 715 1.89 6.13 -13.17
N ARG A 716 3.06 6.78 -13.32
CA ARG A 716 4.14 6.76 -12.31
C ARG A 716 3.69 7.12 -10.90
N GLY A 717 2.79 8.09 -10.75
CA GLY A 717 2.22 8.46 -9.45
C GLY A 717 1.36 7.35 -8.83
N VAL A 718 0.80 6.44 -9.63
CA VAL A 718 0.08 5.25 -9.15
C VAL A 718 1.08 4.20 -8.69
N LEU A 719 2.14 3.95 -9.46
CA LEU A 719 3.22 3.02 -9.08
C LEU A 719 3.95 3.45 -7.80
N GLU A 720 4.23 4.76 -7.65
CA GLU A 720 4.82 5.33 -6.44
C GLU A 720 3.88 5.19 -5.24
N GLN A 721 2.56 5.38 -5.39
CA GLN A 721 1.59 5.09 -4.34
C GLN A 721 1.57 3.60 -3.97
N LEU A 722 1.46 2.69 -4.95
CA LEU A 722 1.45 1.24 -4.72
C LEU A 722 2.69 0.76 -3.96
N ARG A 723 3.88 1.33 -4.25
CA ARG A 723 5.14 1.05 -3.52
C ARG A 723 5.18 1.59 -2.08
N THR A 724 4.26 2.49 -1.71
CA THR A 724 4.14 3.02 -0.32
C THR A 724 3.03 2.37 0.49
N ILE A 725 2.28 1.41 -0.08
CA ILE A 725 1.20 0.72 0.62
C ILE A 725 1.78 -0.21 1.69
N GLU A 726 1.24 -0.14 2.90
CA GLU A 726 1.57 -1.04 3.99
C GLU A 726 1.19 -2.49 3.61
N ASN A 727 2.06 -3.46 3.93
CA ASN A 727 1.82 -4.85 3.54
C ASN A 727 0.81 -5.55 4.48
N THR A 728 -0.45 -5.14 4.39
CA THR A 728 -1.56 -5.61 5.25
C THR A 728 -2.82 -5.85 4.41
N ALA A 729 -3.85 -6.50 4.98
CA ALA A 729 -5.13 -6.72 4.29
C ALA A 729 -5.88 -5.40 3.99
N ASP A 730 -5.82 -4.41 4.88
CA ASP A 730 -6.32 -3.03 4.63
C ASP A 730 -5.46 -2.33 3.57
N GLY A 731 -4.15 -2.60 3.55
CA GLY A 731 -3.25 -2.20 2.46
C GLY A 731 -3.64 -2.79 1.11
N ALA A 732 -3.98 -4.07 1.04
CA ALA A 732 -4.43 -4.73 -0.19
C ALA A 732 -5.77 -4.18 -0.69
N TYR A 733 -6.70 -3.89 0.23
CA TYR A 733 -7.92 -3.13 -0.07
C TYR A 733 -7.58 -1.75 -0.66
N HIS A 734 -6.62 -1.04 -0.06
CA HIS A 734 -6.16 0.26 -0.55
C HIS A 734 -5.44 0.17 -1.91
N ALA A 735 -4.71 -0.91 -2.17
CA ALA A 735 -4.02 -1.15 -3.43
C ALA A 735 -5.00 -1.36 -4.58
N ALA A 736 -6.02 -2.20 -4.35
CA ALA A 736 -7.14 -2.32 -5.29
C ALA A 736 -7.81 -0.97 -5.52
N ALA A 737 -7.99 -0.16 -4.47
CA ALA A 737 -8.57 1.17 -4.59
C ALA A 737 -7.73 2.17 -5.41
N VAL A 738 -6.41 2.19 -5.18
CA VAL A 738 -5.46 3.03 -5.91
C VAL A 738 -5.39 2.61 -7.38
N PHE A 739 -5.24 1.31 -7.65
CA PHE A 739 -5.17 0.78 -9.00
C PHE A 739 -6.48 1.03 -9.77
N GLU A 740 -7.62 0.63 -9.19
CA GLU A 740 -8.93 0.78 -9.84
C GLU A 740 -9.28 2.25 -10.11
N MET A 741 -9.10 3.15 -9.13
CA MET A 741 -9.50 4.55 -9.29
C MET A 741 -8.51 5.39 -10.11
N GLN A 742 -7.22 5.04 -10.15
CA GLN A 742 -6.18 5.89 -10.74
C GLN A 742 -5.51 5.29 -11.99
N PHE A 743 -5.33 3.96 -12.06
CA PHE A 743 -4.83 3.30 -13.28
C PHE A 743 -5.99 3.04 -14.25
N GLU A 744 -7.05 2.35 -13.82
CA GLU A 744 -8.25 2.16 -14.66
C GLU A 744 -9.15 3.39 -14.74
N GLY A 745 -8.92 4.41 -13.91
CA GLY A 745 -9.74 5.62 -13.89
C GLY A 745 -11.19 5.36 -13.50
N SER A 746 -11.45 4.29 -12.73
CA SER A 746 -12.78 3.86 -12.31
C SER A 746 -13.55 4.98 -11.62
N PRO A 747 -14.86 5.13 -11.89
CA PRO A 747 -15.68 6.18 -11.28
C PRO A 747 -15.80 6.22 -9.78
N SER A 748 -15.69 5.04 -9.19
CA SER A 748 -16.29 4.67 -7.94
C SER A 748 -15.77 3.29 -7.63
N LEU A 749 -15.07 3.21 -6.50
CA LEU A 749 -14.54 1.99 -5.94
C LEU A 749 -15.53 0.82 -6.00
N HIS A 750 -15.11 -0.30 -6.61
CA HIS A 750 -15.80 -1.56 -6.48
C HIS A 750 -15.40 -2.18 -5.14
N GLU A 751 -16.21 -1.92 -4.10
CA GLU A 751 -15.99 -2.44 -2.75
C GLU A 751 -15.83 -3.97 -2.74
N GLY A 752 -16.49 -4.69 -3.66
CA GLY A 752 -16.30 -6.13 -3.86
C GLY A 752 -14.91 -6.52 -4.37
N THR A 753 -14.31 -5.74 -5.27
CA THR A 753 -12.92 -5.95 -5.73
C THR A 753 -11.92 -5.65 -4.62
N CYS A 754 -12.16 -4.60 -3.84
CA CYS A 754 -11.26 -4.23 -2.75
C CYS A 754 -11.35 -5.23 -1.58
N ALA A 755 -12.56 -5.74 -1.29
CA ALA A 755 -12.74 -6.86 -0.36
C ALA A 755 -12.11 -8.16 -0.89
N ALA A 756 -12.19 -8.42 -2.20
CA ALA A 756 -11.49 -9.56 -2.82
C ALA A 756 -9.97 -9.43 -2.72
N ALA A 757 -9.39 -8.23 -2.85
CA ALA A 757 -7.96 -7.99 -2.63
C ALA A 757 -7.53 -8.29 -1.20
N ALA A 758 -8.31 -7.84 -0.20
CA ALA A 758 -8.08 -8.19 1.20
C ALA A 758 -8.20 -9.71 1.44
N GLN A 759 -9.11 -10.40 0.74
CA GLN A 759 -9.22 -11.86 0.80
C GLN A 759 -8.06 -12.59 0.10
N TYR A 760 -7.56 -12.08 -1.03
CA TYR A 760 -6.38 -12.60 -1.73
C TYR A 760 -5.09 -12.36 -0.95
N PHE A 761 -5.05 -11.35 -0.09
CA PHE A 761 -3.96 -11.12 0.85
C PHE A 761 -4.00 -12.09 2.05
N GLN A 762 -5.19 -12.49 2.48
CA GLN A 762 -5.40 -13.43 3.60
C GLN A 762 -5.29 -14.91 3.19
N GLN A 763 -5.35 -15.21 1.90
CA GLN A 763 -5.11 -16.52 1.27
C GLN A 763 -3.63 -16.67 0.91
#